data_AF-A0A957DFC3-F1
#
_entry.id   AF-A0A957DFC3-F1
#
_cell.length_a   1.000
_cell.length_b   1.000
_cell.length_c   1.000
_cell.angle_alpha   90.00
_cell.angle_beta   90.00
_cell.angle_gamma   90.00
#
_symmetry.space_group_name_H-M   'P 1'
#
loop_
_entity.id
_entity.type
_entity.pdbx_description
1 polymer ?
#
loop_
_entity_poly.entity_id
_entity_poly.type
_entity_poly.pdbx_seq_one_letter_code
_entity_poly.pdbx_strand_id
1 'polypeptide(L)'
;MKRMIRISWALGLIFLFSFMLYACSNEGSGTAGTPVVVTREVPVTVEVEGPAVEVEVTRIVEVMVEPTPVVPVIPFLDQWVNSGHADKTAEAFVHWNEDDPAEVPESCARCHSGVGYQDFIGADGSEAGVVDQPAPIGSVITCDACHNAATVMMTSVVFPSGIEVTGLGPEARCMQCHQGRYSKVGVDEAIANAGITDNLDEVSPDLGFANIHYYAAAATLYGTVVKGGYEYDGKAYDAKFDHVAGYDTCASCHSPHTLEVKVAECQTCHTNVETVEDLKDVRMQGSLVDYNGNGDREEGIYHEVTGMQETLMMAIQAYAREVAGQPIAYDTARYPYFFIDANDNGQVDEDETGRYDSWTARLAKAAYNYQVSLKDPGFFAHGGKYIIELLYDSTEDLNGSISEPIDMTNMHRIDAGHFAGSEEAFRHWDEDGEVSGSCSRCHSAAGLPLFIEQGVTINQPTANGLNCATCHNDLTTFTRYEVEEVPFPSGATLTLGEPDANLCINCHQGRESTVSVDRLIGDLGADEQSDRLRFLNVHYFAAGATLFGTEAKGAYEFTGQVYAGRNEHVAARDTCIECHDTHLLEVQIDECVECHENVVTRADLVDIRVSEDDFDGDGDVTEGLAGEIATMQEALYTAMQSYATDTIGTGIVYSDAAYPYFFTDTNSNGTVDADEATRSNGYNTWTPALLRAAYNYQYVAKDPGAFAHNGKYILQILYDSLNSLGADTTNMIRP
;
A
#
# COMPACT_ATOMS: atom_id res chain seq x y z
N MET A 1 55.63 12.03 5.34
CA MET A 1 57.00 11.49 5.54
C MET A 1 56.87 9.98 5.68
N LYS A 2 57.36 9.17 4.72
CA LYS A 2 58.66 8.45 4.77
C LYS A 2 58.85 7.71 6.11
N ARG A 3 59.11 6.40 6.23
CA ARG A 3 59.59 5.32 5.34
C ARG A 3 59.69 4.06 6.26
N MET A 4 59.30 2.83 5.89
CA MET A 4 60.14 1.67 5.49
C MET A 4 59.34 0.38 5.85
N ILE A 5 59.01 -0.63 5.02
CA ILE A 5 59.78 -1.50 4.09
C ILE A 5 60.79 -2.36 4.90
N ARG A 6 60.75 -3.71 5.06
CA ARG A 6 60.63 -4.86 4.11
C ARG A 6 60.57 -6.20 4.93
N ILE A 7 59.76 -7.23 4.57
CA ILE A 7 60.11 -8.50 3.84
C ILE A 7 61.05 -9.45 4.67
N SER A 8 60.88 -10.77 4.89
CA SER A 8 60.32 -11.89 4.12
C SER A 8 60.08 -13.15 5.00
N TRP A 9 58.97 -13.89 4.89
CA TRP A 9 58.73 -15.15 4.12
C TRP A 9 58.98 -16.52 4.82
N ALA A 10 57.91 -17.33 4.76
CA ALA A 10 57.83 -18.78 4.51
C ALA A 10 58.12 -19.79 5.64
N LEU A 11 57.06 -20.49 6.08
CA LEU A 11 56.84 -21.95 6.00
C LEU A 11 55.87 -22.41 7.11
N GLY A 12 54.69 -22.89 6.72
CA GLY A 12 53.78 -23.57 7.67
C GLY A 12 52.30 -23.53 7.31
N LEU A 13 51.95 -23.81 6.05
CA LEU A 13 50.57 -23.94 5.59
C LEU A 13 50.36 -25.39 5.14
N ILE A 14 50.17 -26.28 6.12
CA ILE A 14 49.71 -27.67 5.96
C ILE A 14 48.83 -27.96 7.18
N PHE A 15 47.65 -28.55 6.94
CA PHE A 15 46.53 -28.82 7.85
C PHE A 15 45.46 -27.73 7.98
N LEU A 16 44.56 -27.67 6.97
CA LEU A 16 43.08 -27.65 7.15
C LEU A 16 42.42 -27.29 5.80
N PHE A 17 42.40 -28.22 4.85
CA PHE A 17 41.49 -28.22 3.71
C PHE A 17 41.35 -29.66 3.20
N SER A 18 40.32 -30.35 3.66
CA SER A 18 39.88 -31.64 3.13
C SER A 18 38.41 -31.82 3.48
N PHE A 19 37.53 -31.15 2.75
CA PHE A 19 36.14 -31.54 2.50
C PHE A 19 35.56 -30.57 1.46
N MET A 20 35.65 -30.94 0.18
CA MET A 20 34.87 -30.50 -0.99
C MET A 20 35.75 -30.58 -2.23
N LEU A 21 35.66 -31.70 -2.95
CA LEU A 21 35.98 -31.86 -4.38
C LEU A 21 35.69 -33.33 -4.74
N TYR A 22 34.43 -33.65 -4.98
CA TYR A 22 34.06 -34.89 -5.68
C TYR A 22 32.70 -34.71 -6.38
N ALA A 23 32.69 -34.02 -7.51
CA ALA A 23 31.67 -34.16 -8.56
C ALA A 23 32.04 -33.24 -9.74
N CYS A 24 32.88 -33.72 -10.65
CA CYS A 24 32.95 -33.27 -12.05
C CYS A 24 33.97 -34.15 -12.79
N SER A 25 33.53 -35.33 -13.22
CA SER A 25 34.08 -36.04 -14.39
C SER A 25 33.21 -37.26 -14.68
N ASN A 26 32.15 -37.09 -15.48
CA ASN A 26 31.53 -38.24 -16.14
C ASN A 26 30.88 -37.83 -17.46
N GLU A 27 31.72 -37.47 -18.42
CA GLU A 27 31.39 -37.69 -19.82
C GLU A 27 31.72 -39.15 -20.18
N GLY A 28 30.74 -39.85 -20.74
CA GLY A 28 30.96 -41.00 -21.60
C GLY A 28 31.13 -42.37 -20.91
N SER A 29 30.01 -43.03 -20.61
CA SER A 29 29.96 -44.50 -20.74
C SER A 29 28.57 -44.95 -21.13
N GLY A 30 28.44 -45.43 -22.37
CA GLY A 30 27.23 -46.07 -22.87
C GLY A 30 26.80 -47.23 -21.97
N THR A 31 25.51 -47.30 -21.72
CA THR A 31 24.88 -48.37 -20.94
C THR A 31 24.90 -49.67 -21.73
N ALA A 32 25.89 -50.52 -21.46
CA ALA A 32 25.80 -51.94 -21.80
C ALA A 32 24.75 -52.57 -20.86
N GLY A 33 23.60 -52.94 -21.41
CA GLY A 33 22.53 -53.61 -20.69
C GLY A 33 22.99 -54.96 -20.13
N THR A 34 22.63 -55.23 -18.86
CA THR A 34 22.84 -56.52 -18.22
C THR A 34 21.98 -57.58 -18.90
N PRO A 35 22.53 -58.72 -19.38
CA PRO A 35 21.72 -59.74 -20.04
C PRO A 35 20.81 -60.43 -19.02
N VAL A 36 19.50 -60.31 -19.20
CA VAL A 36 18.50 -61.08 -18.45
C VAL A 36 18.38 -62.46 -19.09
N VAL A 37 18.69 -63.51 -18.33
CA VAL A 37 18.53 -64.90 -18.78
C VAL A 37 17.05 -65.27 -18.70
N VAL A 38 16.39 -65.43 -19.84
CA VAL A 38 15.03 -65.98 -19.92
C VAL A 38 15.11 -67.41 -20.43
N THR A 39 14.87 -68.38 -19.55
CA THR A 39 14.74 -69.78 -19.94
C THR A 39 13.32 -70.01 -20.48
N ARG A 40 13.17 -70.22 -21.79
CA ARG A 40 11.89 -70.63 -22.39
C ARG A 40 12.03 -72.05 -22.91
N GLU A 41 11.26 -72.97 -22.32
CA GLU A 41 11.11 -74.32 -22.86
C GLU A 41 10.26 -74.27 -24.14
N VAL A 42 10.78 -74.83 -25.23
CA VAL A 42 10.04 -75.02 -26.47
C VAL A 42 10.04 -76.51 -26.79
N PRO A 43 8.91 -77.22 -26.63
CA PRO A 43 8.83 -78.61 -27.04
C PRO A 43 8.83 -78.69 -28.57
N VAL A 44 9.78 -79.43 -29.13
CA VAL A 44 9.83 -79.76 -30.57
C VAL A 44 9.53 -81.24 -30.70
N THR A 45 8.33 -81.58 -31.21
CA THR A 45 8.01 -82.93 -31.65
C THR A 45 8.51 -83.14 -33.07
N VAL A 46 9.40 -84.10 -33.26
CA VAL A 46 9.81 -84.60 -34.57
C VAL A 46 9.25 -86.02 -34.72
N GLU A 47 8.42 -86.25 -35.74
CA GLU A 47 7.98 -87.60 -36.09
C GLU A 47 9.14 -88.38 -36.72
N VAL A 48 9.47 -89.53 -36.16
CA VAL A 48 10.41 -90.49 -36.73
C VAL A 48 9.82 -91.89 -36.60
N GLU A 49 9.73 -92.65 -37.69
CA GLU A 49 9.38 -94.06 -37.66
C GLU A 49 10.57 -94.88 -37.11
N GLY A 50 10.51 -95.24 -35.81
CA GLY A 50 11.50 -96.08 -35.12
C GLY A 50 11.51 -95.84 -33.61
N PRO A 51 12.06 -96.76 -32.78
CA PRO A 51 11.96 -96.65 -31.32
C PRO A 51 12.67 -95.37 -30.83
N ALA A 52 11.92 -94.52 -30.14
CA ALA A 52 12.34 -93.21 -29.68
C ALA A 52 13.53 -93.30 -28.72
N VAL A 53 14.58 -92.53 -29.02
CA VAL A 53 15.64 -92.17 -28.07
C VAL A 53 15.55 -90.66 -27.92
N GLU A 54 15.22 -90.19 -26.72
CA GLU A 54 15.27 -88.75 -26.39
C GLU A 54 16.73 -88.29 -26.39
N VAL A 55 17.03 -87.30 -27.22
CA VAL A 55 18.31 -86.58 -27.20
C VAL A 55 18.02 -85.13 -26.88
N GLU A 56 18.46 -84.68 -25.71
CA GLU A 56 18.31 -83.30 -25.24
C GLU A 56 19.36 -82.43 -25.94
N VAL A 57 18.92 -81.51 -26.80
CA VAL A 57 19.79 -80.50 -27.43
C VAL A 57 19.41 -79.13 -26.88
N THR A 58 20.14 -78.65 -25.89
CA THR A 58 20.04 -77.27 -25.40
C THR A 58 20.82 -76.34 -26.33
N ARG A 59 20.11 -75.50 -27.10
CA ARG A 59 20.70 -74.38 -27.83
C ARG A 59 20.41 -73.08 -27.08
N ILE A 60 21.45 -72.43 -26.56
CA ILE A 60 21.34 -71.07 -26.03
C ILE A 60 21.23 -70.12 -27.22
N VAL A 61 20.14 -69.36 -27.28
CA VAL A 61 19.97 -68.24 -28.21
C VAL A 61 19.91 -66.97 -27.37
N GLU A 62 20.97 -66.16 -27.42
CA GLU A 62 20.96 -64.83 -26.85
C GLU A 62 20.10 -63.93 -27.75
N VAL A 63 18.95 -63.49 -27.23
CA VAL A 63 18.09 -62.51 -27.87
C VAL A 63 18.33 -61.18 -27.15
N MET A 64 18.91 -60.20 -27.83
CA MET A 64 18.94 -58.83 -27.33
C MET A 64 17.50 -58.29 -27.32
N VAL A 65 16.94 -58.11 -26.13
CA VAL A 65 15.68 -57.40 -25.94
C VAL A 65 16.00 -55.91 -26.00
N GLU A 66 15.44 -55.19 -26.97
CA GLU A 66 15.54 -53.73 -26.98
C GLU A 66 14.94 -53.18 -25.68
N PRO A 67 15.63 -52.25 -24.98
CA PRO A 67 15.08 -51.67 -23.76
C PRO A 67 13.78 -50.95 -24.11
N THR A 68 12.71 -51.31 -23.41
CA THR A 68 11.43 -50.60 -23.47
C THR A 68 11.71 -49.11 -23.22
N PRO A 69 11.25 -48.18 -24.09
CA PRO A 69 11.46 -46.76 -23.84
C PRO A 69 10.82 -46.41 -22.49
N VAL A 70 11.64 -45.97 -21.53
CA VAL A 70 11.15 -45.33 -20.32
C VAL A 70 10.60 -43.99 -20.77
N VAL A 71 9.28 -43.89 -20.96
CA VAL A 71 8.64 -42.60 -21.17
C VAL A 71 8.85 -41.81 -19.87
N PRO A 72 9.59 -40.70 -19.89
CA PRO A 72 9.78 -39.90 -18.69
C PRO A 72 8.41 -39.39 -18.24
N VAL A 73 8.04 -39.70 -16.99
CA VAL A 73 6.87 -39.08 -16.36
C VAL A 73 7.26 -37.65 -16.06
N ILE A 74 6.74 -36.70 -16.85
CA ILE A 74 6.93 -35.27 -16.63
C ILE A 74 5.90 -34.84 -15.58
N PRO A 75 6.32 -34.38 -14.38
CA PRO A 75 5.39 -33.92 -13.36
C PRO A 75 4.50 -32.79 -13.91
N PHE A 76 3.22 -32.80 -13.51
CA PHE A 76 2.23 -31.77 -13.86
C PHE A 76 1.96 -31.56 -15.35
N LEU A 77 2.49 -32.40 -16.25
CA LEU A 77 2.26 -32.28 -17.69
C LEU A 77 0.75 -32.28 -18.01
N ASP A 78 0.00 -33.21 -17.43
CA ASP A 78 -1.45 -33.31 -17.63
C ASP A 78 -2.19 -32.06 -17.15
N GLN A 79 -1.71 -31.39 -16.10
CA GLN A 79 -2.29 -30.11 -15.65
C GLN A 79 -2.00 -29.01 -16.66
N TRP A 80 -0.74 -28.88 -17.08
CA TRP A 80 -0.31 -27.83 -17.99
C TRP A 80 -0.99 -27.92 -19.36
N VAL A 81 -1.06 -29.11 -19.97
CA VAL A 81 -1.68 -29.29 -21.30
C VAL A 81 -3.17 -28.97 -21.33
N ASN A 82 -3.83 -28.93 -20.17
CA ASN A 82 -5.23 -28.52 -20.02
C ASN A 82 -5.38 -27.07 -19.52
N SER A 83 -4.28 -26.33 -19.33
CA SER A 83 -4.31 -24.93 -18.92
C SER A 83 -4.51 -23.98 -20.11
N GLY A 84 -4.96 -22.75 -19.84
CA GLY A 84 -5.12 -21.72 -20.86
C GLY A 84 -3.82 -21.38 -21.60
N HIS A 85 -2.66 -21.52 -20.95
CA HIS A 85 -1.35 -21.28 -21.56
C HIS A 85 -0.95 -22.33 -22.61
N ALA A 86 -1.58 -23.51 -22.61
CA ALA A 86 -1.36 -24.56 -23.60
C ALA A 86 -2.51 -24.67 -24.62
N ASP A 87 -3.55 -23.84 -24.51
CA ASP A 87 -4.71 -23.88 -25.38
C ASP A 87 -4.40 -23.26 -26.75
N LYS A 88 -4.04 -24.13 -27.70
CA LYS A 88 -3.75 -23.75 -29.10
C LYS A 88 -4.93 -23.16 -29.86
N THR A 89 -6.13 -23.16 -29.29
CA THR A 89 -7.34 -22.61 -29.90
C THR A 89 -7.76 -21.27 -29.29
N ALA A 90 -7.14 -20.85 -28.19
CA ALA A 90 -7.44 -19.59 -27.54
C ALA A 90 -7.03 -18.41 -28.42
N GLU A 91 -7.84 -17.34 -28.40
CA GLU A 91 -7.62 -16.10 -29.16
C GLU A 91 -6.21 -15.55 -28.98
N ALA A 92 -5.67 -15.67 -27.76
CA ALA A 92 -4.31 -15.28 -27.44
C ALA A 92 -3.22 -15.92 -28.34
N PHE A 93 -3.47 -17.07 -28.96
CA PHE A 93 -2.47 -17.75 -29.79
C PHE A 93 -2.88 -17.86 -31.27
N VAL A 94 -4.15 -17.62 -31.59
CA VAL A 94 -4.69 -17.80 -32.95
C VAL A 94 -4.98 -16.51 -33.69
N HIS A 95 -4.90 -15.35 -33.02
CA HIS A 95 -5.24 -14.04 -33.58
C HIS A 95 -4.61 -13.79 -34.96
N TRP A 96 -3.31 -14.09 -35.11
CA TRP A 96 -2.53 -13.83 -36.33
C TRP A 96 -2.57 -14.97 -37.36
N ASN A 97 -3.38 -16.01 -37.16
CA ASN A 97 -3.40 -17.17 -38.07
C ASN A 97 -3.89 -16.83 -39.49
N GLU A 98 -4.70 -15.78 -39.62
CA GLU A 98 -5.27 -15.33 -40.91
C GLU A 98 -4.52 -14.12 -41.50
N ASP A 99 -3.48 -13.63 -40.83
CA ASP A 99 -2.65 -12.51 -41.30
C ASP A 99 -1.70 -12.91 -42.44
N ASP A 100 -1.16 -11.92 -43.16
CA ASP A 100 -0.18 -12.12 -44.25
C ASP A 100 1.05 -11.21 -44.03
N PRO A 101 2.22 -11.76 -43.62
CA PRO A 101 2.45 -13.17 -43.30
C PRO A 101 1.76 -13.62 -42.00
N ALA A 102 1.40 -14.91 -41.93
CA ALA A 102 0.81 -15.52 -40.74
C ALA A 102 1.89 -15.80 -39.69
N GLU A 103 2.20 -14.79 -38.88
CA GLU A 103 3.20 -14.81 -37.82
C GLU A 103 2.75 -13.94 -36.64
N VAL A 104 3.17 -14.29 -35.43
CA VAL A 104 2.96 -13.47 -34.25
C VAL A 104 4.00 -12.34 -34.28
N PRO A 105 3.62 -11.06 -34.39
CA PRO A 105 4.57 -9.95 -34.51
C PRO A 105 5.49 -9.83 -33.30
N GLU A 106 6.69 -9.28 -33.48
CA GLU A 106 7.69 -9.03 -32.42
C GLU A 106 7.07 -8.40 -31.17
N SER A 107 6.23 -7.39 -31.36
CA SER A 107 5.58 -6.64 -30.28
C SER A 107 4.54 -7.44 -29.48
N CYS A 108 4.16 -8.64 -29.94
CA CYS A 108 3.19 -9.52 -29.30
C CYS A 108 3.81 -10.88 -28.90
N ALA A 109 4.86 -11.31 -29.59
CA ALA A 109 5.44 -12.64 -29.47
C ALA A 109 5.98 -12.95 -28.07
N ARG A 110 6.41 -11.95 -27.28
CA ARG A 110 6.84 -12.14 -25.88
C ARG A 110 5.82 -12.94 -25.06
N CYS A 111 4.53 -12.66 -25.21
CA CYS A 111 3.49 -13.24 -24.35
C CYS A 111 2.52 -14.16 -25.09
N HIS A 112 2.59 -14.17 -26.41
CA HIS A 112 1.70 -14.94 -27.27
C HIS A 112 2.44 -16.07 -28.01
N SER A 113 3.66 -16.42 -27.59
CA SER A 113 4.43 -17.53 -28.14
C SER A 113 5.54 -17.99 -27.18
N GLY A 114 5.69 -19.31 -27.01
CA GLY A 114 6.77 -19.87 -26.20
C GLY A 114 8.16 -19.49 -26.72
N VAL A 115 8.36 -19.48 -28.05
CA VAL A 115 9.64 -19.07 -28.64
C VAL A 115 9.87 -17.56 -28.54
N GLY A 116 8.82 -16.74 -28.64
CA GLY A 116 8.95 -15.30 -28.43
C GLY A 116 9.28 -14.95 -26.98
N TYR A 117 8.76 -15.71 -26.01
CA TYR A 117 9.17 -15.56 -24.62
C TYR A 117 10.64 -15.96 -24.42
N GLN A 118 11.09 -17.06 -25.04
CA GLN A 118 12.48 -17.53 -24.95
C GLN A 118 13.48 -16.54 -25.55
N ASP A 119 13.12 -15.95 -26.68
CA ASP A 119 13.86 -14.85 -27.31
C ASP A 119 13.94 -13.66 -26.33
N PHE A 120 12.79 -13.20 -25.81
CA PHE A 120 12.76 -12.10 -24.85
C PHE A 120 13.67 -12.30 -23.63
N ILE A 121 13.79 -13.52 -23.10
CA ILE A 121 14.63 -13.80 -21.94
C ILE A 121 16.06 -14.21 -22.31
N GLY A 122 16.40 -14.29 -23.60
CA GLY A 122 17.70 -14.75 -24.12
C GLY A 122 17.98 -16.23 -23.86
N ALA A 123 16.96 -17.06 -23.65
CA ALA A 123 17.12 -18.49 -23.35
C ALA A 123 17.54 -19.31 -24.58
N ASP A 124 17.27 -18.81 -25.78
CA ASP A 124 17.70 -19.38 -27.06
C ASP A 124 19.10 -18.87 -27.52
N GLY A 125 19.69 -17.94 -26.75
CA GLY A 125 20.97 -17.30 -27.04
C GLY A 125 20.88 -15.94 -27.72
N SER A 126 19.67 -15.40 -27.91
CA SER A 126 19.44 -14.02 -28.37
C SER A 126 19.74 -12.97 -27.29
N GLU A 127 19.58 -11.70 -27.63
CA GLU A 127 19.73 -10.59 -26.69
C GLU A 127 18.54 -10.53 -25.72
N ALA A 128 18.81 -10.67 -24.42
CA ALA A 128 17.76 -10.59 -23.41
C ALA A 128 17.16 -9.16 -23.32
N GLY A 129 15.85 -9.09 -23.12
CA GLY A 129 15.07 -7.86 -22.98
C GLY A 129 14.39 -7.38 -24.27
N VAL A 130 14.64 -8.05 -25.40
CA VAL A 130 14.06 -7.72 -26.70
C VAL A 130 13.54 -8.99 -27.39
N VAL A 131 12.48 -8.86 -28.18
CA VAL A 131 12.08 -9.90 -29.13
C VAL A 131 12.62 -9.49 -30.48
N ASP A 132 13.59 -10.24 -31.00
CA ASP A 132 14.38 -9.85 -32.15
C ASP A 132 13.67 -10.15 -33.48
N GLN A 133 12.71 -11.09 -33.50
CA GLN A 133 12.00 -11.51 -34.72
C GLN A 133 10.54 -11.92 -34.43
N PRO A 134 9.65 -11.86 -35.44
CA PRO A 134 8.31 -12.43 -35.32
C PRO A 134 8.36 -13.92 -34.98
N ALA A 135 7.41 -14.40 -34.17
CA ALA A 135 7.31 -15.79 -33.81
C ALA A 135 6.37 -16.57 -34.75
N PRO A 136 6.66 -17.86 -35.03
CA PRO A 136 5.76 -18.71 -35.81
C PRO A 136 4.41 -18.90 -35.12
N ILE A 137 3.34 -18.96 -35.93
CA ILE A 137 2.00 -19.36 -35.47
C ILE A 137 1.95 -20.80 -34.95
N GLY A 138 0.91 -21.14 -34.21
CA GLY A 138 0.70 -22.49 -33.64
C GLY A 138 1.58 -22.80 -32.42
N SER A 139 2.36 -21.81 -31.98
CA SER A 139 3.10 -21.80 -30.72
C SER A 139 2.16 -21.42 -29.57
N VAL A 140 2.47 -21.94 -28.38
CA VAL A 140 1.81 -21.62 -27.09
C VAL A 140 2.89 -21.50 -26.03
N ILE A 141 2.54 -21.19 -24.78
CA ILE A 141 3.51 -21.21 -23.70
C ILE A 141 3.81 -22.67 -23.30
N THR A 142 5.09 -23.03 -23.34
CA THR A 142 5.58 -24.39 -23.07
C THR A 142 6.41 -24.43 -21.79
N CYS A 143 6.72 -25.65 -21.31
CA CYS A 143 7.42 -25.84 -20.04
C CYS A 143 8.78 -25.11 -20.00
N ASP A 144 9.50 -25.11 -21.11
CA ASP A 144 10.81 -24.50 -21.29
C ASP A 144 10.77 -22.97 -21.36
N ALA A 145 9.59 -22.34 -21.53
CA ALA A 145 9.43 -20.89 -21.32
C ALA A 145 9.73 -20.52 -19.86
N CYS A 146 9.25 -21.32 -18.90
CA CYS A 146 9.41 -21.06 -17.46
C CYS A 146 10.56 -21.84 -16.81
N HIS A 147 10.95 -22.99 -17.37
CA HIS A 147 11.97 -23.89 -16.81
C HIS A 147 13.23 -23.90 -17.66
N ASN A 148 14.08 -22.90 -17.47
CA ASN A 148 15.40 -22.81 -18.10
C ASN A 148 16.40 -22.06 -17.21
N ALA A 149 17.65 -21.95 -17.65
CA ALA A 149 18.70 -21.30 -16.86
C ALA A 149 18.49 -19.79 -16.68
N ALA A 150 17.88 -19.11 -17.66
CA ALA A 150 17.63 -17.67 -17.59
C ALA A 150 16.53 -17.35 -16.57
N THR A 151 15.42 -18.09 -16.59
CA THR A 151 14.29 -17.83 -15.70
C THR A 151 14.52 -18.15 -14.23
N VAL A 152 15.48 -19.03 -13.92
CA VAL A 152 15.88 -19.33 -12.53
C VAL A 152 16.66 -18.17 -11.92
N MET A 153 17.32 -17.35 -12.75
CA MET A 153 18.09 -16.18 -12.32
C MET A 153 17.29 -14.88 -12.36
N MET A 154 16.02 -14.93 -12.78
CA MET A 154 15.18 -13.77 -12.94
C MET A 154 14.64 -13.28 -11.59
N THR A 155 14.97 -12.05 -11.22
CA THR A 155 14.60 -11.44 -9.93
C THR A 155 14.07 -10.01 -10.07
N SER A 156 13.79 -9.57 -11.30
CA SER A 156 13.26 -8.23 -11.57
C SER A 156 12.40 -8.19 -12.83
N VAL A 157 11.57 -7.14 -12.90
CA VAL A 157 10.70 -6.82 -14.05
C VAL A 157 10.69 -5.31 -14.25
N VAL A 158 10.85 -4.88 -15.51
CA VAL A 158 10.68 -3.48 -15.92
C VAL A 158 9.27 -3.28 -16.45
N PHE A 159 8.53 -2.38 -15.80
CA PHE A 159 7.15 -2.04 -16.13
C PHE A 159 7.06 -1.01 -17.27
N PRO A 160 5.90 -0.88 -17.93
CA PRO A 160 5.69 0.13 -18.98
C PRO A 160 5.90 1.59 -18.53
N SER A 161 5.95 1.86 -17.22
CA SER A 161 6.34 3.17 -16.67
C SER A 161 7.85 3.43 -16.70
N GLY A 162 8.66 2.43 -17.05
CA GLY A 162 10.12 2.44 -16.96
C GLY A 162 10.67 2.07 -15.58
N ILE A 163 9.79 1.83 -14.59
CA ILE A 163 10.20 1.44 -13.24
C ILE A 163 10.58 -0.04 -13.22
N GLU A 164 11.75 -0.34 -12.62
CA GLU A 164 12.19 -1.71 -12.37
C GLU A 164 11.83 -2.14 -10.94
N VAL A 165 11.00 -3.17 -10.81
CA VAL A 165 10.76 -3.85 -9.54
C VAL A 165 11.79 -4.96 -9.39
N THR A 166 12.55 -4.94 -8.28
CA THR A 166 13.62 -5.90 -7.99
C THR A 166 13.30 -6.73 -6.74
N GLY A 167 14.16 -7.72 -6.42
CA GLY A 167 13.97 -8.58 -5.24
C GLY A 167 12.85 -9.59 -5.40
N LEU A 168 12.38 -9.81 -6.63
CA LEU A 168 11.32 -10.77 -6.94
C LEU A 168 11.85 -12.21 -6.89
N GLY A 169 10.94 -13.10 -6.55
CA GLY A 169 11.11 -14.54 -6.65
C GLY A 169 10.54 -15.12 -7.95
N PRO A 170 10.04 -16.37 -7.90
CA PRO A 170 9.39 -17.07 -9.02
C PRO A 170 8.36 -16.28 -9.84
N GLU A 171 7.64 -15.36 -9.21
CA GLU A 171 6.59 -14.52 -9.78
C GLU A 171 7.11 -13.55 -10.86
N ALA A 172 8.41 -13.24 -10.87
CA ALA A 172 9.02 -12.41 -11.91
C ALA A 172 8.69 -12.93 -13.32
N ARG A 173 8.63 -14.27 -13.49
CA ARG A 173 8.27 -14.91 -14.76
C ARG A 173 6.86 -14.55 -15.23
N CYS A 174 5.90 -14.57 -14.30
CA CYS A 174 4.49 -14.27 -14.56
C CYS A 174 4.32 -12.79 -14.92
N MET A 175 4.97 -11.93 -14.15
CA MET A 175 4.93 -10.48 -14.30
C MET A 175 5.53 -9.98 -15.61
N GLN A 176 6.39 -10.76 -16.29
CA GLN A 176 6.85 -10.37 -17.63
C GLN A 176 5.70 -10.17 -18.62
N CYS A 177 4.59 -10.89 -18.46
CA CYS A 177 3.43 -10.78 -19.33
C CYS A 177 2.22 -10.14 -18.66
N HIS A 178 1.97 -10.44 -17.39
CA HIS A 178 0.81 -9.96 -16.65
C HIS A 178 1.00 -8.58 -16.02
N GLN A 179 1.82 -7.71 -16.63
CA GLN A 179 2.10 -6.35 -16.16
C GLN A 179 1.38 -5.25 -16.95
N GLY A 180 0.61 -5.62 -17.97
CA GLY A 180 0.09 -4.67 -18.94
C GLY A 180 1.17 -4.16 -19.91
N ARG A 181 0.79 -3.22 -20.77
CA ARG A 181 1.60 -2.68 -21.87
C ARG A 181 1.60 -1.15 -21.94
N TYR A 182 0.96 -0.50 -20.99
CA TYR A 182 0.87 0.95 -20.91
C TYR A 182 0.89 1.39 -19.45
N SER A 183 1.06 2.70 -19.22
CA SER A 183 1.16 3.30 -17.89
C SER A 183 0.73 4.76 -17.95
N LYS A 184 0.67 5.43 -16.79
CA LYS A 184 0.52 6.89 -16.71
C LYS A 184 1.46 7.64 -17.66
N VAL A 185 2.74 7.25 -17.67
CA VAL A 185 3.79 7.92 -18.46
C VAL A 185 3.41 7.96 -19.94
N GLY A 186 2.93 6.85 -20.49
CA GLY A 186 2.49 6.80 -21.88
C GLY A 186 1.28 7.69 -22.15
N VAL A 187 0.35 7.83 -21.20
CA VAL A 187 -0.83 8.69 -21.36
C VAL A 187 -0.38 10.16 -21.41
N ASP A 188 0.52 10.55 -20.50
CA ASP A 188 1.11 11.89 -20.46
C ASP A 188 1.87 12.21 -21.76
N GLU A 189 2.67 11.25 -22.27
CA GLU A 189 3.37 11.39 -23.54
C GLU A 189 2.41 11.55 -24.72
N ALA A 190 1.31 10.80 -24.77
CA ALA A 190 0.31 10.91 -25.82
C ALA A 190 -0.37 12.29 -25.81
N ILE A 191 -0.71 12.80 -24.63
CA ILE A 191 -1.30 14.13 -24.44
C ILE A 191 -0.30 15.24 -24.83
N ALA A 192 0.96 15.11 -24.43
CA ALA A 192 2.02 16.05 -24.79
C ALA A 192 2.27 16.09 -26.30
N ASN A 193 2.31 14.93 -26.95
CA ASN A 193 2.48 14.83 -28.41
C ASN A 193 1.29 15.43 -29.18
N ALA A 194 0.08 15.36 -28.61
CA ALA A 194 -1.11 15.99 -29.14
C ALA A 194 -1.16 17.52 -28.93
N GLY A 195 -0.25 18.08 -28.11
CA GLY A 195 -0.09 19.53 -27.92
C GLY A 195 -1.17 20.21 -27.06
N ILE A 196 -1.91 19.45 -26.24
CA ILE A 196 -3.07 19.93 -25.47
C ILE A 196 -2.87 19.88 -23.94
N THR A 197 -1.62 19.90 -23.46
CA THR A 197 -1.30 19.86 -22.02
C THR A 197 -1.90 21.01 -21.23
N ASP A 198 -2.00 22.19 -21.86
CA ASP A 198 -2.48 23.42 -21.20
C ASP A 198 -4.00 23.62 -21.38
N ASN A 199 -4.65 22.78 -22.17
CA ASN A 199 -6.09 22.84 -22.46
C ASN A 199 -6.69 21.44 -22.47
N LEU A 200 -6.99 20.92 -21.27
CA LEU A 200 -7.35 19.51 -21.10
C LEU A 200 -8.70 19.13 -21.75
N ASP A 201 -9.53 20.12 -22.07
CA ASP A 201 -10.86 19.94 -22.65
C ASP A 201 -10.88 20.16 -24.18
N GLU A 202 -9.72 20.41 -24.80
CA GLU A 202 -9.59 20.50 -26.25
C GLU A 202 -9.61 19.12 -26.91
N VAL A 203 -10.50 18.95 -27.89
CA VAL A 203 -10.51 17.76 -28.75
C VAL A 203 -9.31 17.80 -29.69
N SER A 204 -8.49 16.76 -29.68
CA SER A 204 -7.35 16.63 -30.58
C SER A 204 -7.50 15.40 -31.50
N PRO A 205 -7.39 15.57 -32.84
CA PRO A 205 -7.38 14.45 -33.77
C PRO A 205 -6.10 13.61 -33.70
N ASP A 206 -5.06 14.13 -33.04
CA ASP A 206 -3.78 13.45 -32.83
C ASP A 206 -3.76 12.62 -31.53
N LEU A 207 -4.82 12.72 -30.70
CA LEU A 207 -4.99 11.92 -29.50
C LEU A 207 -5.91 10.72 -29.78
N GLY A 208 -5.54 9.56 -29.24
CA GLY A 208 -6.33 8.34 -29.31
C GLY A 208 -6.34 7.59 -27.98
N PHE A 209 -7.19 6.57 -27.89
CA PHE A 209 -7.30 5.75 -26.69
C PHE A 209 -6.02 4.96 -26.39
N ALA A 210 -5.53 5.11 -25.16
CA ALA A 210 -4.43 4.32 -24.60
C ALA A 210 -4.95 3.03 -23.97
N ASN A 211 -4.32 1.89 -24.25
CA ASN A 211 -4.79 0.59 -23.75
C ASN A 211 -3.73 -0.08 -22.88
N ILE A 212 -4.02 -0.29 -21.58
CA ILE A 212 -3.14 -1.04 -20.68
C ILE A 212 -2.95 -2.50 -21.09
N HIS A 213 -3.82 -3.05 -21.94
CA HIS A 213 -3.82 -4.45 -22.36
C HIS A 213 -4.20 -5.44 -21.23
N TYR A 214 -4.57 -6.66 -21.60
CA TYR A 214 -5.33 -7.58 -20.75
C TYR A 214 -4.50 -8.27 -19.66
N TYR A 215 -5.19 -8.73 -18.62
CA TYR A 215 -4.65 -9.46 -17.46
C TYR A 215 -3.47 -8.73 -16.81
N ALA A 216 -3.60 -7.42 -16.61
CA ALA A 216 -2.58 -6.55 -16.03
C ALA A 216 -2.49 -6.64 -14.49
N ALA A 217 -2.62 -7.86 -13.95
CA ALA A 217 -2.70 -8.12 -12.51
C ALA A 217 -1.49 -7.58 -11.73
N ALA A 218 -0.29 -7.60 -12.30
CA ALA A 218 0.90 -7.06 -11.65
C ALA A 218 0.87 -5.52 -11.57
N ALA A 219 0.25 -4.85 -12.54
CA ALA A 219 0.05 -3.40 -12.49
C ALA A 219 -0.93 -3.02 -11.37
N THR A 220 -2.03 -3.77 -11.24
CA THR A 220 -2.99 -3.61 -10.14
C THR A 220 -2.35 -3.91 -8.79
N LEU A 221 -1.60 -5.02 -8.68
CA LEU A 221 -0.97 -5.46 -7.43
C LEU A 221 0.03 -4.47 -6.88
N TYR A 222 0.84 -3.87 -7.75
CA TYR A 222 1.91 -2.95 -7.34
C TYR A 222 1.46 -1.49 -7.24
N GLY A 223 0.27 -1.14 -7.74
CA GLY A 223 -0.30 0.20 -7.61
C GLY A 223 0.67 1.31 -8.00
N THR A 224 0.82 2.30 -7.12
CA THR A 224 1.68 3.48 -7.38
C THR A 224 3.17 3.17 -7.50
N VAL A 225 3.62 2.00 -7.03
CA VAL A 225 5.03 1.57 -7.21
C VAL A 225 5.38 1.47 -8.70
N VAL A 226 4.40 1.09 -9.55
CA VAL A 226 4.63 0.88 -10.98
C VAL A 226 3.82 1.81 -11.88
N LYS A 227 2.88 2.59 -11.31
CA LYS A 227 2.08 3.60 -12.02
C LYS A 227 1.34 3.02 -13.23
N GLY A 228 0.73 1.86 -13.02
CA GLY A 228 -0.04 1.15 -14.03
C GLY A 228 -1.29 1.93 -14.43
N GLY A 229 -2.02 2.45 -13.46
CA GLY A 229 -3.12 3.39 -13.66
C GLY A 229 -2.64 4.81 -13.97
N TYR A 230 -3.56 5.66 -14.42
CA TYR A 230 -3.33 7.09 -14.53
C TYR A 230 -3.60 7.77 -13.19
N GLU A 231 -2.51 8.13 -12.51
CA GLU A 231 -2.51 8.89 -11.26
C GLU A 231 -2.57 10.40 -11.54
N TYR A 232 -3.43 11.10 -10.82
CA TYR A 232 -3.63 12.54 -10.95
C TYR A 232 -2.62 13.32 -10.10
N ASP A 233 -2.12 14.43 -10.65
CA ASP A 233 -1.09 15.24 -9.99
C ASP A 233 -1.60 15.82 -8.66
N GLY A 234 -0.74 15.80 -7.64
CA GLY A 234 -1.08 16.27 -6.29
C GLY A 234 -1.86 15.26 -5.44
N LYS A 235 -2.17 14.08 -5.98
CA LYS A 235 -2.78 12.98 -5.23
C LYS A 235 -1.76 11.87 -4.95
N ALA A 236 -1.94 11.22 -3.82
CA ALA A 236 -1.21 10.00 -3.45
C ALA A 236 -2.13 8.78 -3.62
N TYR A 237 -1.51 7.62 -3.81
CA TYR A 237 -2.20 6.39 -4.17
C TYR A 237 -1.64 5.21 -3.39
N ASP A 238 -2.46 4.18 -3.26
CA ASP A 238 -2.06 2.92 -2.66
C ASP A 238 -0.89 2.28 -3.44
N ALA A 239 0.08 1.80 -2.68
CA ALA A 239 1.25 1.07 -3.18
C ALA A 239 0.94 -0.41 -3.35
N LYS A 240 1.96 -1.26 -3.30
CA LYS A 240 1.77 -2.71 -3.42
C LYS A 240 0.79 -3.19 -2.35
N PHE A 241 -0.28 -3.87 -2.77
CA PHE A 241 -1.18 -4.54 -1.85
C PHE A 241 -0.44 -5.69 -1.17
N ASP A 242 -0.29 -5.60 0.15
CA ASP A 242 0.38 -6.60 0.98
C ASP A 242 -0.67 -7.51 1.63
N HIS A 243 -0.60 -8.80 1.32
CA HIS A 243 -1.41 -9.81 1.99
C HIS A 243 -0.64 -10.41 3.18
N VAL A 244 -1.30 -11.22 4.00
CA VAL A 244 -0.65 -11.88 5.14
C VAL A 244 0.57 -12.71 4.69
N ALA A 245 1.59 -12.76 5.55
CA ALA A 245 2.85 -13.45 5.26
C ALA A 245 2.61 -14.88 4.72
N GLY A 246 3.27 -15.20 3.59
CA GLY A 246 3.09 -16.46 2.87
C GLY A 246 2.08 -16.41 1.71
N TYR A 247 1.28 -15.34 1.61
CA TYR A 247 0.29 -15.13 0.53
C TYR A 247 0.55 -13.86 -0.31
N ASP A 248 1.81 -13.46 -0.47
CA ASP A 248 2.20 -12.18 -1.09
C ASP A 248 2.86 -12.34 -2.49
N THR A 249 2.63 -13.48 -3.16
CA THR A 249 3.15 -13.77 -4.51
C THR A 249 2.08 -14.38 -5.41
N CYS A 250 2.26 -14.32 -6.72
CA CYS A 250 1.32 -14.94 -7.65
C CYS A 250 1.17 -16.46 -7.39
N ALA A 251 2.28 -17.15 -7.13
CA ALA A 251 2.30 -18.61 -6.96
C ALA A 251 1.86 -19.09 -5.57
N SER A 252 1.78 -18.20 -4.57
CA SER A 252 1.12 -18.54 -3.30
C SER A 252 -0.38 -18.71 -3.52
N CYS A 253 -1.02 -17.84 -4.31
CA CYS A 253 -2.48 -17.89 -4.51
C CYS A 253 -2.91 -18.70 -5.74
N HIS A 254 -2.12 -18.70 -6.81
CA HIS A 254 -2.41 -19.39 -8.06
C HIS A 254 -1.54 -20.64 -8.24
N SER A 255 -2.13 -21.68 -8.83
CA SER A 255 -1.38 -22.83 -9.30
C SER A 255 -0.57 -22.46 -10.55
N PRO A 256 0.76 -22.61 -10.55
CA PRO A 256 1.57 -22.28 -11.72
C PRO A 256 1.33 -23.23 -12.90
N HIS A 257 0.67 -24.38 -12.69
CA HIS A 257 0.46 -25.38 -13.74
C HIS A 257 -0.98 -25.46 -14.25
N THR A 258 -1.99 -25.26 -13.38
CA THR A 258 -3.39 -25.19 -13.80
C THR A 258 -3.83 -23.75 -14.09
N LEU A 259 -3.10 -22.76 -13.59
CA LEU A 259 -3.43 -21.32 -13.60
C LEU A 259 -4.65 -20.93 -12.74
N GLU A 260 -5.30 -21.91 -12.14
CA GLU A 260 -6.45 -21.73 -11.27
C GLU A 260 -6.03 -21.18 -9.89
N VAL A 261 -6.94 -20.44 -9.26
CA VAL A 261 -6.81 -19.99 -7.87
C VAL A 261 -6.93 -21.20 -6.94
N LYS A 262 -6.07 -21.28 -5.94
CA LYS A 262 -6.08 -22.34 -4.92
C LYS A 262 -7.10 -22.03 -3.82
N VAL A 263 -8.39 -22.07 -4.16
CA VAL A 263 -9.50 -21.69 -3.24
C VAL A 263 -9.41 -22.34 -1.85
N ALA A 264 -8.98 -23.60 -1.79
CA ALA A 264 -8.82 -24.32 -0.52
C ALA A 264 -7.80 -23.69 0.45
N GLU A 265 -6.80 -22.96 -0.06
CA GLU A 265 -5.83 -22.26 0.78
C GLU A 265 -6.46 -21.03 1.45
N CYS A 266 -7.38 -20.34 0.76
CA CYS A 266 -8.10 -19.15 1.23
C CYS A 266 -9.03 -19.45 2.43
N GLN A 267 -9.63 -20.65 2.45
CA GLN A 267 -10.60 -21.10 3.47
C GLN A 267 -10.07 -21.09 4.91
N THR A 268 -8.75 -21.08 5.07
CA THR A 268 -8.10 -20.99 6.38
C THR A 268 -8.52 -19.71 7.12
N CYS A 269 -8.67 -18.60 6.40
CA CYS A 269 -9.03 -17.30 6.97
C CYS A 269 -10.37 -16.79 6.43
N HIS A 270 -10.71 -17.09 5.17
CA HIS A 270 -11.95 -16.69 4.52
C HIS A 270 -12.93 -17.86 4.51
N THR A 271 -13.50 -18.16 5.68
CA THR A 271 -14.30 -19.38 5.92
C THR A 271 -15.56 -19.51 5.06
N ASN A 272 -16.05 -18.41 4.50
CA ASN A 272 -17.24 -18.38 3.62
C ASN A 272 -16.93 -18.64 2.14
N VAL A 273 -15.65 -18.78 1.76
CA VAL A 273 -15.25 -19.00 0.37
C VAL A 273 -15.26 -20.49 0.04
N GLU A 274 -16.18 -20.96 -0.79
CA GLU A 274 -16.23 -22.36 -1.25
C GLU A 274 -15.77 -22.51 -2.71
N THR A 275 -15.90 -21.45 -3.48
CA THR A 275 -15.64 -21.38 -4.92
C THR A 275 -14.86 -20.12 -5.29
N VAL A 276 -14.37 -20.04 -6.53
CA VAL A 276 -13.71 -18.83 -7.04
C VAL A 276 -14.68 -17.64 -7.10
N GLU A 277 -15.97 -17.88 -7.30
CA GLU A 277 -16.97 -16.80 -7.37
C GLU A 277 -17.18 -16.13 -6.02
N ASP A 278 -17.17 -16.91 -4.93
CA ASP A 278 -17.33 -16.41 -3.56
C ASP A 278 -16.22 -15.43 -3.14
N LEU A 279 -15.08 -15.41 -3.86
CA LEU A 279 -14.02 -14.43 -3.61
C LEU A 279 -14.51 -12.99 -3.84
N LYS A 280 -15.50 -12.77 -4.71
CA LYS A 280 -16.07 -11.44 -4.97
C LYS A 280 -16.77 -10.86 -3.75
N ASP A 281 -17.28 -11.72 -2.88
CA ASP A 281 -17.99 -11.33 -1.66
C ASP A 281 -17.04 -11.17 -0.45
N VAL A 282 -15.73 -11.35 -0.64
CA VAL A 282 -14.76 -11.16 0.44
C VAL A 282 -14.61 -9.68 0.78
N ARG A 283 -14.85 -9.39 2.05
CA ARG A 283 -14.58 -8.10 2.71
C ARG A 283 -13.92 -8.37 4.06
N MET A 284 -12.95 -7.53 4.45
CA MET A 284 -12.26 -7.66 5.74
C MET A 284 -12.32 -6.33 6.52
N GLN A 285 -11.88 -6.37 7.78
CA GLN A 285 -11.94 -5.21 8.69
C GLN A 285 -11.07 -4.01 8.24
N GLY A 286 -10.20 -4.19 7.25
CA GLY A 286 -9.43 -3.11 6.66
C GLY A 286 -10.14 -2.34 5.54
N SER A 287 -11.44 -2.57 5.34
CA SER A 287 -12.24 -2.00 4.24
C SER A 287 -13.70 -1.81 4.64
N LEU A 288 -13.98 -1.02 5.68
CA LEU A 288 -15.29 -0.93 6.33
C LEU A 288 -16.12 0.30 5.91
N VAL A 289 -15.61 1.10 4.96
CA VAL A 289 -16.30 2.26 4.39
C VAL A 289 -17.12 1.87 3.15
N ASP A 290 -18.13 2.65 2.82
CA ASP A 290 -18.94 2.51 1.60
C ASP A 290 -18.25 3.29 0.47
N TYR A 291 -17.57 2.60 -0.46
CA TYR A 291 -16.74 3.27 -1.46
C TYR A 291 -17.60 3.81 -2.61
N ASN A 292 -18.58 3.03 -3.07
CA ASN A 292 -19.45 3.42 -4.18
C ASN A 292 -20.63 4.33 -3.79
N GLY A 293 -20.89 4.50 -2.49
CA GLY A 293 -21.92 5.39 -1.94
C GLY A 293 -23.34 4.84 -2.01
N ASN A 294 -23.53 3.54 -2.20
CA ASN A 294 -24.85 2.91 -2.35
C ASN A 294 -25.54 2.60 -1.01
N GLY A 295 -24.87 2.79 0.12
CA GLY A 295 -25.34 2.53 1.47
C GLY A 295 -25.08 1.11 1.99
N ASP A 296 -24.43 0.25 1.22
CA ASP A 296 -24.08 -1.13 1.59
C ASP A 296 -22.59 -1.19 2.02
N ARG A 297 -22.35 -1.56 3.27
CA ARG A 297 -20.99 -1.74 3.84
C ARG A 297 -20.63 -3.20 4.07
N GLU A 298 -21.53 -4.11 3.69
CA GLU A 298 -21.38 -5.56 3.87
C GLU A 298 -20.91 -6.26 2.59
N GLU A 299 -21.19 -5.68 1.42
CA GLU A 299 -20.82 -6.27 0.12
C GLU A 299 -19.29 -6.40 -0.07
N GLY A 300 -18.84 -7.35 -0.88
CA GLY A 300 -17.41 -7.51 -1.15
C GLY A 300 -16.82 -6.38 -2.01
N ILE A 301 -15.49 -6.23 -1.96
CA ILE A 301 -14.75 -5.17 -2.69
C ILE A 301 -14.95 -5.23 -4.21
N TYR A 302 -15.30 -6.40 -4.74
CA TYR A 302 -15.69 -6.51 -6.13
C TYR A 302 -16.88 -5.60 -6.46
N HIS A 303 -17.94 -5.64 -5.65
CA HIS A 303 -19.18 -4.91 -5.92
C HIS A 303 -18.99 -3.40 -5.75
N GLU A 304 -18.19 -3.00 -4.75
CA GLU A 304 -17.73 -1.62 -4.54
C GLU A 304 -17.08 -1.05 -5.81
N VAL A 305 -16.06 -1.72 -6.35
CA VAL A 305 -15.38 -1.29 -7.58
C VAL A 305 -16.35 -1.27 -8.77
N THR A 306 -17.23 -2.26 -8.91
CA THR A 306 -18.18 -2.27 -10.04
C THR A 306 -19.18 -1.12 -9.98
N GLY A 307 -19.67 -0.74 -8.79
CA GLY A 307 -20.49 0.45 -8.62
C GLY A 307 -19.74 1.72 -9.03
N MET A 308 -18.46 1.82 -8.68
CA MET A 308 -17.62 2.94 -9.10
C MET A 308 -17.32 2.95 -10.61
N GLN A 309 -17.21 1.78 -11.25
CA GLN A 309 -17.10 1.68 -12.70
C GLN A 309 -18.34 2.23 -13.39
N GLU A 310 -19.54 1.90 -12.88
CA GLU A 310 -20.80 2.45 -13.39
C GLU A 310 -20.84 3.97 -13.25
N THR A 311 -20.47 4.49 -12.08
CA THR A 311 -20.36 5.93 -11.81
C THR A 311 -19.39 6.63 -12.78
N LEU A 312 -18.19 6.08 -12.97
CA LEU A 312 -17.22 6.66 -13.90
C LEU A 312 -17.71 6.62 -15.35
N MET A 313 -18.37 5.53 -15.78
CA MET A 313 -18.92 5.46 -17.14
C MET A 313 -20.01 6.51 -17.37
N MET A 314 -20.88 6.76 -16.37
CA MET A 314 -21.84 7.86 -16.44
C MET A 314 -21.15 9.22 -16.60
N ALA A 315 -20.08 9.49 -15.83
CA ALA A 315 -19.29 10.72 -15.96
C ALA A 315 -18.62 10.84 -17.34
N ILE A 316 -18.04 9.75 -17.85
CA ILE A 316 -17.43 9.67 -19.19
C ILE A 316 -18.46 10.03 -20.28
N GLN A 317 -19.66 9.45 -20.21
CA GLN A 317 -20.73 9.68 -21.18
C GLN A 317 -21.28 11.11 -21.11
N ALA A 318 -21.43 11.67 -19.90
CA ALA A 318 -21.85 13.05 -19.70
C ALA A 318 -20.81 14.03 -20.29
N TYR A 319 -19.54 13.84 -19.94
CA TYR A 319 -18.44 14.67 -20.42
C TYR A 319 -18.25 14.59 -21.94
N ALA A 320 -18.27 13.38 -22.50
CA ALA A 320 -18.11 13.17 -23.94
C ALA A 320 -19.19 13.91 -24.75
N ARG A 321 -20.43 13.89 -24.27
CA ARG A 321 -21.57 14.58 -24.88
C ARG A 321 -21.47 16.10 -24.76
N GLU A 322 -21.20 16.61 -23.56
CA GLU A 322 -21.25 18.04 -23.25
C GLU A 322 -20.00 18.79 -23.70
N VAL A 323 -18.82 18.23 -23.41
CA VAL A 323 -17.52 18.90 -23.56
C VAL A 323 -16.84 18.45 -24.85
N ALA A 324 -16.70 17.15 -25.05
CA ALA A 324 -16.07 16.62 -26.27
C ALA A 324 -17.00 16.69 -27.51
N GLY A 325 -18.30 16.94 -27.31
CA GLY A 325 -19.28 17.14 -28.38
C GLY A 325 -19.65 15.89 -29.19
N GLN A 326 -19.30 14.69 -28.71
CA GLN A 326 -19.61 13.41 -29.35
C GLN A 326 -19.90 12.36 -28.27
N PRO A 327 -21.10 11.75 -28.24
CA PRO A 327 -21.40 10.69 -27.29
C PRO A 327 -20.53 9.44 -27.51
N ILE A 328 -20.27 8.74 -26.41
CA ILE A 328 -19.33 7.61 -26.35
C ILE A 328 -20.01 6.40 -25.72
N ALA A 329 -19.74 5.21 -26.26
CA ALA A 329 -20.10 3.95 -25.64
C ALA A 329 -18.90 3.01 -25.55
N TYR A 330 -18.94 2.09 -24.59
CA TYR A 330 -17.89 1.12 -24.32
C TYR A 330 -18.35 -0.32 -24.52
N ASP A 331 -17.52 -1.14 -25.14
CA ASP A 331 -17.68 -2.60 -25.26
C ASP A 331 -16.37 -3.31 -24.91
N THR A 332 -16.38 -4.10 -23.83
CA THR A 332 -15.19 -4.83 -23.35
C THR A 332 -14.70 -5.91 -24.33
N ALA A 333 -15.59 -6.46 -25.16
CA ALA A 333 -15.33 -7.60 -26.03
C ALA A 333 -14.93 -7.19 -27.45
N ARG A 334 -15.11 -5.92 -27.83
CA ARG A 334 -14.91 -5.44 -29.20
C ARG A 334 -13.87 -4.34 -29.27
N TYR A 335 -12.74 -4.60 -29.92
CA TYR A 335 -11.76 -3.55 -30.24
C TYR A 335 -12.35 -2.52 -31.24
N PRO A 336 -12.14 -1.20 -31.06
CA PRO A 336 -11.22 -0.51 -30.13
C PRO A 336 -11.81 -0.12 -28.76
N TYR A 337 -12.83 -0.85 -28.30
CA TYR A 337 -13.57 -0.71 -27.03
C TYR A 337 -14.45 0.53 -26.93
N PHE A 338 -13.96 1.69 -27.37
CA PHE A 338 -14.75 2.92 -27.36
C PHE A 338 -15.28 3.24 -28.76
N PHE A 339 -16.59 3.42 -28.86
CA PHE A 339 -17.32 3.67 -30.09
C PHE A 339 -18.10 4.98 -30.02
N ILE A 340 -18.37 5.54 -31.20
CA ILE A 340 -19.32 6.64 -31.34
C ILE A 340 -20.71 6.08 -31.05
N ASP A 341 -21.33 6.58 -29.99
CA ASP A 341 -22.71 6.29 -29.63
C ASP A 341 -23.60 7.29 -30.39
N ALA A 342 -24.04 6.90 -31.59
CA ALA A 342 -24.72 7.78 -32.52
C ALA A 342 -26.16 8.09 -32.08
N ASN A 343 -26.75 7.20 -31.28
CA ASN A 343 -28.12 7.35 -30.78
C ASN A 343 -28.19 7.83 -29.31
N ASP A 344 -27.03 7.99 -28.65
CA ASP A 344 -26.85 8.54 -27.32
C ASP A 344 -27.57 7.71 -26.24
N ASN A 345 -27.54 6.37 -26.38
CA ASN A 345 -28.16 5.42 -25.45
C ASN A 345 -27.20 4.84 -24.40
N GLY A 346 -25.91 5.16 -24.49
CA GLY A 346 -24.85 4.72 -23.58
C GLY A 346 -24.36 3.29 -23.82
N GLN A 347 -24.74 2.64 -24.92
CA GLN A 347 -24.38 1.26 -25.26
C GLN A 347 -23.85 1.19 -26.69
N VAL A 348 -23.10 0.13 -27.01
CA VAL A 348 -22.63 -0.11 -28.38
C VAL A 348 -23.64 -0.99 -29.10
N ASP A 349 -24.36 -0.41 -30.06
CA ASP A 349 -25.31 -1.16 -30.88
C ASP A 349 -24.65 -1.85 -32.09
N GLU A 350 -25.36 -2.83 -32.69
CA GLU A 350 -24.85 -3.60 -33.84
C GLU A 350 -24.47 -2.72 -35.05
N ASP A 351 -25.18 -1.61 -35.27
CA ASP A 351 -24.91 -0.65 -36.35
C ASP A 351 -23.88 0.43 -36.01
N GLU A 352 -23.44 0.49 -34.76
CA GLU A 352 -22.42 1.43 -34.28
C GLU A 352 -21.04 0.79 -34.41
N THR A 353 -20.40 1.05 -35.55
CA THR A 353 -19.07 0.51 -35.88
C THR A 353 -17.97 1.56 -35.89
N GLY A 354 -18.32 2.83 -35.69
CA GLY A 354 -17.38 3.95 -35.72
C GLY A 354 -16.53 3.98 -34.44
N ARG A 355 -15.20 3.96 -34.58
CA ARG A 355 -14.29 4.19 -33.46
C ARG A 355 -14.53 5.58 -32.88
N TYR A 356 -14.46 5.72 -31.55
CA TYR A 356 -14.50 7.04 -30.94
C TYR A 356 -13.25 7.85 -31.27
N ASP A 357 -13.42 9.10 -31.71
CA ASP A 357 -12.32 9.96 -32.17
C ASP A 357 -12.34 11.39 -31.62
N SER A 358 -13.31 11.77 -30.78
CA SER A 358 -13.37 13.07 -30.12
C SER A 358 -12.62 13.07 -28.77
N TRP A 359 -11.34 12.73 -28.76
CA TRP A 359 -10.56 12.63 -27.52
C TRP A 359 -10.06 13.98 -27.02
N THR A 360 -10.35 14.29 -25.75
CA THR A 360 -9.67 15.34 -24.98
C THR A 360 -8.64 14.73 -24.03
N ALA A 361 -7.70 15.52 -23.52
CA ALA A 361 -6.73 15.02 -22.55
C ALA A 361 -7.42 14.51 -21.28
N ARG A 362 -8.45 15.22 -20.80
CA ARG A 362 -9.24 14.82 -19.62
C ARG A 362 -9.94 13.48 -19.82
N LEU A 363 -10.64 13.34 -20.95
CA LEU A 363 -11.37 12.11 -21.29
C LEU A 363 -10.43 10.91 -21.48
N ALA A 364 -9.26 11.12 -22.09
CA ALA A 364 -8.28 10.05 -22.29
C ALA A 364 -7.76 9.48 -20.95
N LYS A 365 -7.52 10.34 -19.94
CA LYS A 365 -7.12 9.93 -18.59
C LYS A 365 -8.18 9.06 -17.92
N ALA A 366 -9.44 9.53 -17.92
CA ALA A 366 -10.56 8.81 -17.33
C ALA A 366 -10.87 7.49 -18.04
N ALA A 367 -10.90 7.48 -19.39
CA ALA A 367 -11.12 6.28 -20.18
C ALA A 367 -10.00 5.24 -19.98
N TYR A 368 -8.75 5.70 -19.80
CA TYR A 368 -7.64 4.82 -19.46
C TYR A 368 -7.88 4.12 -18.11
N ASN A 369 -8.21 4.86 -17.05
CA ASN A 369 -8.50 4.27 -15.73
C ASN A 369 -9.72 3.34 -15.75
N TYR A 370 -10.77 3.69 -16.49
CA TYR A 370 -11.90 2.80 -16.70
C TYR A 370 -11.46 1.46 -17.31
N GLN A 371 -10.61 1.50 -18.35
CA GLN A 371 -10.04 0.29 -18.93
C GLN A 371 -9.16 -0.48 -17.93
N VAL A 372 -8.29 0.20 -17.17
CA VAL A 372 -7.43 -0.43 -16.15
C VAL A 372 -8.26 -1.25 -15.18
N SER A 373 -9.36 -0.70 -14.68
CA SER A 373 -10.26 -1.38 -13.73
C SER A 373 -10.89 -2.67 -14.28
N LEU A 374 -10.99 -2.81 -15.61
CA LEU A 374 -11.64 -3.95 -16.27
C LEU A 374 -10.65 -5.00 -16.80
N LYS A 375 -9.37 -4.65 -16.95
CA LYS A 375 -8.37 -5.53 -17.58
C LYS A 375 -7.56 -6.37 -16.59
N ASP A 376 -8.01 -6.43 -15.35
CA ASP A 376 -7.61 -7.43 -14.36
C ASP A 376 -8.85 -8.09 -13.74
N PRO A 377 -9.20 -9.34 -14.10
CA PRO A 377 -10.37 -10.01 -13.52
C PRO A 377 -10.29 -10.22 -12.00
N GLY A 378 -9.08 -10.17 -11.42
CA GLY A 378 -8.84 -10.27 -9.98
C GLY A 378 -8.63 -8.92 -9.31
N PHE A 379 -9.04 -7.80 -9.94
CA PHE A 379 -8.71 -6.44 -9.47
C PHE A 379 -8.99 -6.23 -7.97
N PHE A 380 -10.08 -6.82 -7.46
CA PHE A 380 -10.55 -6.66 -6.09
C PHE A 380 -9.64 -7.37 -5.07
N ALA A 381 -8.97 -8.44 -5.49
CA ALA A 381 -8.03 -9.20 -4.65
C ALA A 381 -6.57 -8.78 -4.87
N HIS A 382 -6.23 -8.21 -6.03
CA HIS A 382 -4.88 -7.76 -6.33
C HIS A 382 -4.60 -6.36 -5.82
N GLY A 383 -5.56 -5.44 -5.86
CA GLY A 383 -5.31 -4.03 -5.49
C GLY A 383 -6.58 -3.18 -5.57
N GLY A 384 -7.70 -3.70 -5.04
CA GLY A 384 -9.02 -3.08 -5.19
C GLY A 384 -9.06 -1.62 -4.75
N LYS A 385 -8.35 -1.27 -3.67
CA LYS A 385 -8.25 0.10 -3.16
C LYS A 385 -7.57 1.06 -4.14
N TYR A 386 -6.45 0.64 -4.75
CA TYR A 386 -5.82 1.43 -5.81
C TYR A 386 -6.77 1.69 -6.99
N ILE A 387 -7.57 0.68 -7.40
CA ILE A 387 -8.57 0.85 -8.45
C ILE A 387 -9.69 1.81 -8.02
N ILE A 388 -10.19 1.71 -6.78
CA ILE A 388 -11.16 2.62 -6.19
C ILE A 388 -10.66 4.07 -6.30
N GLU A 389 -9.43 4.34 -5.89
CA GLU A 389 -8.84 5.69 -5.96
C GLU A 389 -8.78 6.23 -7.39
N LEU A 390 -8.36 5.40 -8.36
CA LEU A 390 -8.32 5.78 -9.77
C LEU A 390 -9.71 6.12 -10.32
N LEU A 391 -10.73 5.32 -9.99
CA LEU A 391 -12.11 5.52 -10.44
C LEU A 391 -12.73 6.77 -9.80
N TYR A 392 -12.51 6.96 -8.50
CA TYR A 392 -12.94 8.15 -7.77
C TYR A 392 -12.35 9.40 -8.41
N ASP A 393 -11.01 9.43 -8.57
CA ASP A 393 -10.30 10.60 -9.05
C ASP A 393 -10.63 10.93 -10.51
N SER A 394 -10.85 9.91 -11.35
CA SER A 394 -11.32 10.12 -12.72
C SER A 394 -12.74 10.69 -12.77
N THR A 395 -13.63 10.29 -11.86
CA THR A 395 -14.98 10.84 -11.78
C THR A 395 -14.93 12.30 -11.31
N GLU A 396 -14.14 12.59 -10.27
CA GLU A 396 -13.94 13.96 -9.77
C GLU A 396 -13.35 14.88 -10.84
N ASP A 397 -12.34 14.42 -11.59
CA ASP A 397 -11.71 15.18 -12.65
C ASP A 397 -12.69 15.55 -13.78
N LEU A 398 -13.57 14.62 -14.19
CA LEU A 398 -14.61 14.90 -15.18
C LEU A 398 -15.71 15.82 -14.64
N ASN A 399 -16.11 15.64 -13.37
CA ASN A 399 -17.09 16.47 -12.68
C ASN A 399 -16.71 17.96 -12.69
N GLY A 400 -15.41 18.28 -12.69
CA GLY A 400 -14.92 19.66 -12.77
C GLY A 400 -15.25 20.40 -14.07
N SER A 401 -15.67 19.71 -15.13
CA SER A 401 -15.91 20.31 -16.46
C SER A 401 -17.33 20.12 -17.01
N ILE A 402 -18.19 19.33 -16.36
CA ILE A 402 -19.59 19.13 -16.79
C ILE A 402 -20.57 20.02 -16.02
N SER A 403 -21.69 20.36 -16.64
CA SER A 403 -22.67 21.31 -16.07
C SER A 403 -23.49 20.75 -14.91
N GLU A 404 -23.72 19.44 -14.89
CA GLU A 404 -24.40 18.71 -13.80
C GLU A 404 -23.48 17.57 -13.31
N PRO A 405 -22.67 17.81 -12.27
CA PRO A 405 -21.76 16.82 -11.73
C PRO A 405 -22.48 15.56 -11.23
N ILE A 406 -21.84 14.40 -11.39
CA ILE A 406 -22.26 13.16 -10.74
C ILE A 406 -22.11 13.33 -9.23
N ASP A 407 -23.15 13.01 -8.46
CA ASP A 407 -23.12 13.11 -6.99
C ASP A 407 -22.18 12.05 -6.40
N MET A 408 -21.14 12.50 -5.72
CA MET A 408 -20.15 11.67 -5.05
C MET A 408 -20.17 11.87 -3.52
N THR A 409 -21.18 12.57 -2.97
CA THR A 409 -21.20 13.01 -1.56
C THR A 409 -21.10 11.85 -0.57
N ASN A 410 -21.63 10.68 -0.92
CA ASN A 410 -21.60 9.48 -0.07
C ASN A 410 -20.48 8.50 -0.41
N MET A 411 -19.72 8.75 -1.47
CA MET A 411 -18.63 7.89 -1.92
C MET A 411 -17.39 8.11 -1.05
N HIS A 412 -16.60 7.06 -0.86
CA HIS A 412 -15.32 7.14 -0.16
C HIS A 412 -14.17 6.79 -1.10
N ARG A 413 -13.14 7.65 -1.12
CA ARG A 413 -11.92 7.42 -1.88
C ARG A 413 -10.96 6.46 -1.17
N ILE A 414 -10.86 6.59 0.15
CA ILE A 414 -9.82 5.95 0.98
C ILE A 414 -10.44 5.34 2.23
N ASP A 415 -9.69 4.46 2.89
CA ASP A 415 -10.05 3.89 4.18
C ASP A 415 -9.79 4.81 5.37
N ALA A 416 -10.21 4.35 6.54
CA ALA A 416 -9.89 5.00 7.80
C ALA A 416 -8.42 4.78 8.20
N GLY A 417 -7.72 5.87 8.50
CA GLY A 417 -6.46 5.94 9.24
C GLY A 417 -5.46 4.83 8.95
N HIS A 418 -5.38 3.82 9.81
CA HIS A 418 -4.40 2.73 9.71
C HIS A 418 -4.43 1.97 8.39
N PHE A 419 -5.58 1.91 7.71
CA PHE A 419 -5.74 1.17 6.45
C PHE A 419 -5.70 2.07 5.20
N ALA A 420 -5.47 3.38 5.38
CA ALA A 420 -5.35 4.37 4.30
C ALA A 420 -3.91 4.41 3.78
N GLY A 421 -3.52 3.45 2.94
CA GLY A 421 -2.15 3.29 2.48
C GLY A 421 -1.61 4.47 1.67
N SER A 422 -2.49 5.22 1.02
CA SER A 422 -2.21 6.43 0.25
C SER A 422 -1.91 7.67 1.10
N GLU A 423 -2.13 7.64 2.41
CA GLU A 423 -1.94 8.82 3.28
C GLU A 423 -0.48 9.09 3.62
N GLU A 424 -0.17 10.34 3.99
CA GLU A 424 1.18 10.80 4.33
C GLU A 424 1.82 9.94 5.44
N ALA A 425 1.01 9.38 6.35
CA ALA A 425 1.46 8.48 7.39
C ALA A 425 2.18 7.22 6.86
N PHE A 426 1.99 6.85 5.59
CA PHE A 426 2.63 5.68 4.98
C PHE A 426 3.43 6.01 3.71
N ARG A 427 3.16 7.15 3.07
CA ARG A 427 3.85 7.61 1.85
C ARG A 427 5.05 8.50 2.09
N HIS A 428 5.25 9.00 3.32
CA HIS A 428 6.38 9.85 3.67
C HIS A 428 7.76 9.28 3.26
N TRP A 429 7.93 7.95 3.31
CA TRP A 429 9.20 7.27 3.07
C TRP A 429 9.33 6.67 1.66
N ASP A 430 8.42 6.97 0.73
CA ASP A 430 8.45 6.37 -0.61
C ASP A 430 9.75 6.72 -1.35
N GLU A 431 10.26 7.94 -1.22
CA GLU A 431 11.54 8.35 -1.80
C GLU A 431 12.76 7.70 -1.10
N ASP A 432 12.63 7.43 0.20
CA ASP A 432 13.68 6.78 1.00
C ASP A 432 13.75 5.27 0.74
N GLY A 433 12.63 4.66 0.32
CA GLY A 433 12.48 3.23 0.09
C GLY A 433 12.38 2.37 1.35
N GLU A 434 12.46 2.97 2.54
CA GLU A 434 12.30 2.29 3.83
C GLU A 434 11.86 3.26 4.93
N VAL A 435 11.04 2.77 5.86
CA VAL A 435 10.63 3.50 7.06
C VAL A 435 11.77 3.44 8.07
N SER A 436 12.31 4.60 8.43
CA SER A 436 13.43 4.69 9.38
C SER A 436 13.13 4.04 10.73
N GLY A 437 14.15 3.50 11.39
CA GLY A 437 13.99 2.79 12.66
C GLY A 437 13.36 3.61 13.79
N SER A 438 13.47 4.93 13.78
CA SER A 438 12.78 5.76 14.79
C SER A 438 11.27 5.92 14.55
N CYS A 439 10.79 5.55 13.36
CA CYS A 439 9.39 5.73 12.93
C CYS A 439 8.71 4.39 12.61
N SER A 440 9.50 3.34 12.31
CA SER A 440 9.02 2.04 11.86
C SER A 440 8.02 1.39 12.80
N ARG A 441 8.15 1.59 14.12
CA ARG A 441 7.21 1.05 15.11
C ARG A 441 5.75 1.31 14.78
N CYS A 442 5.43 2.50 14.24
CA CYS A 442 4.05 2.95 14.04
C CYS A 442 3.67 3.15 12.58
N HIS A 443 4.66 3.22 11.69
CA HIS A 443 4.46 3.53 10.28
C HIS A 443 4.85 2.37 9.34
N SER A 444 5.02 1.16 9.89
CA SER A 444 5.25 -0.05 9.11
C SER A 444 4.46 -1.22 9.69
N ALA A 445 4.07 -2.18 8.85
CA ALA A 445 3.29 -3.34 9.27
C ALA A 445 4.04 -4.23 10.28
N ALA A 446 5.35 -4.39 10.12
CA ALA A 446 6.16 -5.27 10.97
C ALA A 446 6.78 -4.56 12.20
N GLY A 447 6.69 -3.24 12.28
CA GLY A 447 7.41 -2.44 13.27
C GLY A 447 6.95 -2.67 14.71
N LEU A 448 5.65 -2.62 14.96
CA LEU A 448 5.08 -2.88 16.29
C LEU A 448 5.32 -4.33 16.74
N PRO A 449 5.04 -5.38 15.92
CA PRO A 449 5.38 -6.75 16.26
C PRO A 449 6.85 -6.94 16.65
N LEU A 450 7.78 -6.38 15.87
CA LEU A 450 9.21 -6.45 16.18
C LEU A 450 9.53 -5.77 17.51
N PHE A 451 8.95 -4.60 17.77
CA PHE A 451 9.17 -3.88 19.01
C PHE A 451 8.66 -4.65 20.22
N ILE A 452 7.48 -5.28 20.13
CA ILE A 452 6.92 -6.10 21.20
C ILE A 452 7.80 -7.32 21.47
N GLU A 453 8.26 -8.00 20.42
CA GLU A 453 9.04 -9.23 20.58
C GLU A 453 10.48 -8.97 21.04
N GLN A 454 11.13 -7.93 20.50
CA GLN A 454 12.57 -7.72 20.65
C GLN A 454 12.94 -6.45 21.44
N GLY A 455 11.98 -5.56 21.74
CA GLY A 455 12.21 -4.31 22.46
C GLY A 455 13.05 -3.28 21.68
N VAL A 456 13.22 -3.47 20.37
CA VAL A 456 14.06 -2.62 19.51
C VAL A 456 13.28 -2.18 18.28
N THR A 457 13.70 -1.07 17.70
CA THR A 457 13.20 -0.60 16.41
C THR A 457 14.36 -0.51 15.41
N ILE A 458 14.11 -0.94 14.18
CA ILE A 458 15.08 -0.91 13.06
C ILE A 458 14.34 -0.44 11.80
N ASN A 459 15.08 -0.12 10.74
CA ASN A 459 14.48 0.24 9.46
C ASN A 459 13.60 -0.92 8.96
N GLN A 460 12.42 -0.58 8.44
CA GLN A 460 11.44 -1.54 7.93
C GLN A 460 11.06 -1.15 6.50
N PRO A 461 10.61 -2.11 5.66
CA PRO A 461 10.03 -1.78 4.37
C PRO A 461 8.88 -0.78 4.49
N THR A 462 8.66 0.01 3.44
CA THR A 462 7.45 0.82 3.31
C THR A 462 6.22 -0.10 3.29
N ALA A 463 5.13 0.36 3.89
CA ALA A 463 3.90 -0.42 4.03
C ALA A 463 2.74 0.31 3.35
N ASN A 464 1.74 -0.42 2.86
CA ASN A 464 0.53 0.16 2.31
C ASN A 464 -0.57 0.24 3.38
N GLY A 465 -0.31 1.03 4.42
CA GLY A 465 -1.07 0.99 5.67
C GLY A 465 -0.53 -0.08 6.64
N LEU A 466 -1.17 -0.20 7.80
CA LEU A 466 -0.97 -1.32 8.71
C LEU A 466 -1.77 -2.52 8.21
N ASN A 467 -1.21 -3.72 8.35
CA ASN A 467 -1.92 -4.96 8.07
C ASN A 467 -2.43 -5.63 9.36
N CYS A 468 -3.25 -6.68 9.23
CA CYS A 468 -3.85 -7.38 10.37
C CYS A 468 -2.77 -7.91 11.35
N ALA A 469 -1.63 -8.36 10.83
CA ALA A 469 -0.55 -8.93 11.62
C ALA A 469 0.22 -7.88 12.45
N THR A 470 -0.03 -6.58 12.23
CA THR A 470 0.50 -5.50 13.08
C THR A 470 -0.02 -5.64 14.52
N CYS A 471 -1.30 -5.98 14.67
CA CYS A 471 -1.98 -6.06 15.97
C CYS A 471 -2.34 -7.50 16.36
N HIS A 472 -2.53 -8.39 15.38
CA HIS A 472 -2.86 -9.78 15.60
C HIS A 472 -1.62 -10.68 15.50
N ASN A 473 -1.44 -11.56 16.49
CA ASN A 473 -0.34 -12.52 16.53
C ASN A 473 -0.71 -13.89 15.93
N ASP A 474 -2.02 -14.15 15.72
CA ASP A 474 -2.53 -15.30 14.98
C ASP A 474 -3.75 -14.86 14.17
N LEU A 475 -3.70 -15.03 12.85
CA LEU A 475 -4.78 -14.64 11.94
C LEU A 475 -5.78 -15.76 11.62
N THR A 476 -5.54 -16.96 12.14
CA THR A 476 -6.49 -18.08 12.07
C THR A 476 -7.49 -18.03 13.22
N THR A 477 -7.04 -17.56 14.39
CA THR A 477 -7.89 -17.36 15.59
C THR A 477 -8.11 -15.90 15.93
N PHE A 478 -7.49 -14.97 15.18
CA PHE A 478 -7.53 -13.52 15.40
C PHE A 478 -7.11 -13.10 16.82
N THR A 479 -6.19 -13.82 17.45
CA THR A 479 -5.62 -13.38 18.74
C THR A 479 -4.70 -12.19 18.53
N ARG A 480 -4.53 -11.37 19.57
CA ARG A 480 -3.74 -10.13 19.54
C ARG A 480 -2.47 -10.27 20.37
N TYR A 481 -1.50 -9.40 20.11
CA TYR A 481 -0.36 -9.26 21.01
C TYR A 481 -0.84 -8.72 22.36
N GLU A 482 -0.38 -9.32 23.46
CA GLU A 482 -0.69 -8.84 24.80
C GLU A 482 0.41 -7.90 25.29
N VAL A 483 0.04 -6.68 25.69
CA VAL A 483 0.97 -5.69 26.26
C VAL A 483 0.53 -5.32 27.67
N GLU A 484 1.31 -5.71 28.67
CA GLU A 484 0.95 -5.45 30.08
C GLU A 484 1.06 -3.97 30.46
N GLU A 485 2.12 -3.30 30.01
CA GLU A 485 2.44 -1.91 30.33
C GLU A 485 3.31 -1.27 29.22
N VAL A 486 3.28 0.06 29.12
CA VAL A 486 3.94 0.81 28.06
C VAL A 486 4.87 1.89 28.62
N PRO A 487 6.13 1.98 28.15
CA PRO A 487 7.06 3.02 28.56
C PRO A 487 6.84 4.33 27.80
N PHE A 488 6.55 5.40 28.54
CA PHE A 488 6.33 6.76 28.01
C PHE A 488 7.63 7.57 27.94
N PRO A 489 7.69 8.61 27.07
CA PRO A 489 8.88 9.47 26.94
C PRO A 489 9.34 10.17 28.23
N SER A 490 8.44 10.32 29.22
CA SER A 490 8.78 10.87 30.55
C SER A 490 9.59 9.92 31.42
N GLY A 491 9.70 8.64 31.02
CA GLY A 491 10.27 7.56 31.82
C GLY A 491 9.25 6.86 32.73
N ALA A 492 7.99 7.28 32.71
CA ALA A 492 6.91 6.53 33.33
C ALA A 492 6.62 5.23 32.57
N THR A 493 6.09 4.23 33.26
CA THR A 493 5.57 3.01 32.67
C THR A 493 4.14 2.88 33.14
N LEU A 494 3.20 2.93 32.20
CA LEU A 494 1.77 3.11 32.46
C LEU A 494 0.97 2.01 31.77
N THR A 495 -0.23 1.76 32.27
CA THR A 495 -1.13 0.73 31.77
C THR A 495 -2.58 1.18 31.91
N LEU A 496 -3.40 0.80 30.94
CA LEU A 496 -4.86 0.93 31.02
C LEU A 496 -5.50 -0.26 31.77
N GLY A 497 -4.70 -1.21 32.25
CA GLY A 497 -5.18 -2.42 32.91
C GLY A 497 -5.78 -3.46 31.94
N GLU A 498 -5.86 -3.14 30.65
CA GLU A 498 -6.37 -4.00 29.58
C GLU A 498 -5.30 -4.15 28.48
N PRO A 499 -4.75 -5.36 28.26
CA PRO A 499 -3.65 -5.57 27.32
C PRO A 499 -3.94 -5.15 25.88
N ASP A 500 -5.18 -5.28 25.43
CA ASP A 500 -5.59 -4.89 24.07
C ASP A 500 -5.51 -3.36 23.88
N ALA A 501 -5.97 -2.59 24.87
CA ALA A 501 -5.93 -1.12 24.80
C ALA A 501 -4.50 -0.58 24.90
N ASN A 502 -3.60 -1.31 25.57
CA ASN A 502 -2.19 -0.96 25.65
C ASN A 502 -1.44 -1.07 24.30
N LEU A 503 -1.96 -1.83 23.32
CA LEU A 503 -1.38 -1.85 21.97
C LEU A 503 -1.41 -0.46 21.34
N CYS A 504 -2.53 0.25 21.46
CA CYS A 504 -2.74 1.56 20.85
C CYS A 504 -1.71 2.59 21.37
N ILE A 505 -1.50 2.63 22.69
CA ILE A 505 -0.63 3.62 23.32
C ILE A 505 0.87 3.32 23.12
N ASN A 506 1.26 2.18 22.52
CA ASN A 506 2.63 2.03 22.03
C ASN A 506 2.96 3.07 20.94
N CYS A 507 1.96 3.50 20.18
CA CYS A 507 2.11 4.51 19.13
C CYS A 507 1.53 5.87 19.53
N HIS A 508 0.36 5.88 20.15
CA HIS A 508 -0.38 7.10 20.53
C HIS A 508 0.05 7.71 21.87
N GLN A 509 1.33 7.61 22.24
CA GLN A 509 1.90 8.15 23.48
C GLN A 509 2.70 9.45 23.30
N GLY A 510 2.85 9.92 22.05
CA GLY A 510 3.80 10.98 21.72
C GLY A 510 5.27 10.53 21.81
N ARG A 511 6.17 11.41 21.39
CA ARG A 511 7.62 11.16 21.30
C ARG A 511 8.44 11.99 22.29
N GLU A 512 7.85 13.05 22.83
CA GLU A 512 8.51 13.97 23.76
C GLU A 512 7.62 14.17 25.00
N SER A 513 8.20 14.73 26.05
CA SER A 513 7.52 15.00 27.32
C SER A 513 8.09 16.26 27.99
N THR A 514 7.54 16.64 29.15
CA THR A 514 8.16 17.62 30.06
C THR A 514 9.66 17.35 30.25
N VAL A 515 10.05 16.07 30.45
CA VAL A 515 11.44 15.68 30.70
C VAL A 515 12.36 15.98 29.51
N SER A 516 11.86 15.82 28.29
CA SER A 516 12.63 16.14 27.08
C SER A 516 12.86 17.64 26.93
N VAL A 517 11.82 18.44 27.18
CA VAL A 517 11.88 19.91 27.12
C VAL A 517 12.84 20.45 28.19
N ASP A 518 12.73 19.96 29.42
CA ASP A 518 13.64 20.33 30.51
C ASP A 518 15.09 19.98 30.20
N ARG A 519 15.34 18.80 29.60
CA ARG A 519 16.69 18.40 29.19
C ARG A 519 17.26 19.34 28.12
N LEU A 520 16.44 19.77 27.16
CA LEU A 520 16.88 20.69 26.12
C LEU A 520 17.17 22.09 26.69
N ILE A 521 16.32 22.58 27.59
CA ILE A 521 16.48 23.87 28.25
C ILE A 521 17.70 23.88 29.17
N GLY A 522 17.86 22.87 30.04
CA GLY A 522 18.93 22.82 31.04
C GLY A 522 18.85 24.02 32.00
N ASP A 523 19.99 24.66 32.27
CA ASP A 523 20.11 25.74 33.25
C ASP A 523 19.90 27.16 32.68
N LEU A 524 19.34 27.27 31.45
CA LEU A 524 19.12 28.57 30.80
C LEU A 524 18.07 29.41 31.55
N GLY A 525 18.28 30.73 31.60
CA GLY A 525 17.29 31.67 32.10
C GLY A 525 16.04 31.73 31.22
N ALA A 526 14.88 32.08 31.79
CA ALA A 526 13.58 32.04 31.07
C ALA A 526 13.58 32.80 29.73
N ASP A 527 14.26 33.96 29.68
CA ASP A 527 14.36 34.82 28.51
C ASP A 527 15.74 34.73 27.81
N GLU A 528 16.58 33.76 28.19
CA GLU A 528 17.91 33.60 27.62
C GLU A 528 17.81 32.94 26.24
N GLN A 529 18.11 33.71 25.18
CA GLN A 529 18.23 33.18 23.83
C GLN A 529 19.44 32.24 23.72
N SER A 530 19.27 31.11 23.04
CA SER A 530 20.36 30.15 22.86
C SER A 530 20.23 29.36 21.55
N ASP A 531 21.30 29.35 20.76
CA ASP A 531 21.40 28.55 19.52
C ASP A 531 21.29 27.02 19.76
N ARG A 532 21.35 26.57 21.02
CA ARG A 532 21.15 25.17 21.41
C ARG A 532 19.66 24.78 21.41
N LEU A 533 18.78 25.75 21.63
CA LEU A 533 17.34 25.52 21.65
C LEU A 533 16.81 25.32 20.23
N ARG A 534 15.85 24.44 20.12
CA ARG A 534 15.11 24.14 18.90
C ARG A 534 13.71 23.68 19.30
N PHE A 535 12.77 23.79 18.37
CA PHE A 535 11.46 23.23 18.59
C PHE A 535 11.55 21.69 18.80
N LEU A 536 10.87 21.19 19.83
CA LEU A 536 10.65 19.77 20.06
C LEU A 536 9.20 19.47 19.71
N ASN A 537 8.98 18.49 18.84
CA ASN A 537 7.63 18.10 18.45
C ASN A 537 7.19 16.90 19.27
N VAL A 538 6.06 17.00 19.97
CA VAL A 538 5.44 15.86 20.66
C VAL A 538 5.10 14.73 19.70
N HIS A 539 4.92 15.04 18.41
CA HIS A 539 4.43 14.11 17.38
C HIS A 539 2.97 13.70 17.62
N TYR A 540 2.24 13.46 16.53
CA TYR A 540 0.78 13.63 16.48
C TYR A 540 0.00 12.57 17.26
N PHE A 541 -1.25 12.89 17.58
CA PHE A 541 -2.21 11.98 18.22
C PHE A 541 -1.66 11.33 19.51
N ALA A 542 -1.09 12.14 20.39
CA ALA A 542 -0.55 11.72 21.70
C ALA A 542 -1.65 11.44 22.74
N ALA A 543 -2.79 10.91 22.30
CA ALA A 543 -4.00 10.70 23.08
C ALA A 543 -3.77 9.92 24.38
N GLY A 544 -2.91 8.89 24.35
CA GLY A 544 -2.54 8.13 25.54
C GLY A 544 -1.86 9.01 26.58
N ALA A 545 -0.92 9.87 26.18
CA ALA A 545 -0.24 10.77 27.12
C ALA A 545 -1.19 11.85 27.65
N THR A 546 -2.13 12.33 26.83
CA THR A 546 -3.18 13.25 27.27
C THR A 546 -4.08 12.60 28.29
N LEU A 547 -4.59 11.39 28.00
CA LEU A 547 -5.45 10.61 28.89
C LEU A 547 -4.82 10.43 30.27
N PHE A 548 -3.54 10.06 30.35
CA PHE A 548 -2.81 9.87 31.61
C PHE A 548 -2.38 11.18 32.30
N GLY A 549 -2.45 12.34 31.64
CA GLY A 549 -2.11 13.64 32.22
C GLY A 549 -0.74 13.65 32.90
N THR A 550 -0.70 14.05 34.17
CA THR A 550 0.56 14.18 34.94
C THR A 550 1.31 12.87 35.22
N GLU A 551 0.66 11.73 35.02
CA GLU A 551 1.33 10.43 35.11
C GLU A 551 2.24 10.20 33.90
N ALA A 552 1.80 10.62 32.71
CA ALA A 552 2.59 10.55 31.48
C ALA A 552 3.48 11.77 31.28
N LYS A 553 3.09 12.95 31.79
CA LYS A 553 3.77 14.24 31.58
C LYS A 553 4.03 14.54 30.11
N GLY A 554 3.05 14.20 29.26
CA GLY A 554 3.11 14.41 27.82
C GLY A 554 3.29 15.89 27.49
N ALA A 555 2.37 16.73 27.93
CA ALA A 555 2.53 18.18 27.83
C ALA A 555 3.63 18.70 28.77
N TYR A 556 4.09 19.92 28.56
CA TYR A 556 5.05 20.57 29.45
C TYR A 556 4.36 21.13 30.70
N GLU A 557 4.76 20.61 31.85
CA GLU A 557 4.27 21.02 33.17
C GLU A 557 5.19 22.05 33.83
N PHE A 558 4.60 23.11 34.40
CA PHE A 558 5.35 24.16 35.07
C PHE A 558 5.66 23.81 36.52
N THR A 559 6.89 24.09 36.94
CA THR A 559 7.36 23.78 38.30
C THR A 559 6.52 24.51 39.36
N GLY A 560 6.12 23.78 40.40
CA GLY A 560 5.34 24.31 41.52
C GLY A 560 3.83 24.29 41.31
N GLN A 561 3.37 23.94 40.11
CA GLN A 561 1.96 23.69 39.81
C GLN A 561 1.60 22.22 40.06
N VAL A 562 0.30 21.98 40.23
CA VAL A 562 -0.28 20.63 40.32
C VAL A 562 -1.17 20.43 39.11
N TYR A 563 -1.04 19.25 38.51
CA TYR A 563 -1.76 18.88 37.29
C TYR A 563 -2.64 17.66 37.53
N ALA A 564 -3.74 17.56 36.78
CA ALA A 564 -4.60 16.40 36.77
C ALA A 564 -3.84 15.15 36.31
N GLY A 565 -4.10 14.02 36.97
CA GLY A 565 -3.61 12.70 36.56
C GLY A 565 -4.47 12.11 35.46
N ARG A 566 -4.53 10.78 35.40
CA ARG A 566 -5.37 10.08 34.45
C ARG A 566 -6.82 10.56 34.54
N ASN A 567 -7.40 10.88 33.39
CA ASN A 567 -8.83 11.12 33.29
C ASN A 567 -9.55 9.77 33.39
N GLU A 568 -10.21 9.55 34.52
CA GLU A 568 -11.07 8.38 34.72
C GLU A 568 -12.47 8.69 34.20
N HIS A 569 -13.01 7.76 33.43
CA HIS A 569 -14.38 7.81 32.97
C HIS A 569 -15.19 6.65 33.59
N VAL A 570 -16.45 6.47 33.21
CA VAL A 570 -17.24 5.34 33.74
C VAL A 570 -16.56 4.02 33.35
N ALA A 571 -16.56 3.03 34.26
CA ALA A 571 -15.75 1.81 34.10
C ALA A 571 -16.04 0.97 32.84
N ALA A 572 -17.15 1.24 32.13
CA ALA A 572 -17.47 0.59 30.86
C ALA A 572 -16.90 1.34 29.63
N ARG A 573 -16.27 2.49 29.83
CA ARG A 573 -15.83 3.47 28.82
C ARG A 573 -14.56 4.19 29.28
N ASP A 574 -13.55 3.44 29.72
CA ASP A 574 -12.35 3.97 30.36
C ASP A 574 -11.05 3.65 29.58
N THR A 575 -11.19 2.93 28.45
CA THR A 575 -10.09 2.58 27.55
C THR A 575 -10.35 3.03 26.11
N CYS A 576 -9.31 3.06 25.27
CA CYS A 576 -9.41 3.50 23.88
C CYS A 576 -10.43 2.67 23.07
N ILE A 577 -10.41 1.34 23.26
CA ILE A 577 -11.24 0.39 22.49
C ILE A 577 -12.70 0.35 22.95
N GLU A 578 -13.01 0.98 24.09
CA GLU A 578 -14.38 1.14 24.56
C GLU A 578 -15.00 2.45 24.08
N CYS A 579 -14.21 3.40 23.59
CA CYS A 579 -14.72 4.66 23.02
C CYS A 579 -14.62 4.68 21.49
N HIS A 580 -13.64 3.97 20.93
CA HIS A 580 -13.37 3.92 19.49
C HIS A 580 -13.60 2.52 18.93
N ASP A 581 -14.09 2.47 17.70
CA ASP A 581 -13.99 1.26 16.89
C ASP A 581 -12.52 0.96 16.59
N THR A 582 -12.10 -0.28 16.78
CA THR A 582 -10.68 -0.67 16.67
C THR A 582 -10.13 -0.66 15.24
N HIS A 583 -11.00 -0.74 14.24
CA HIS A 583 -10.62 -0.85 12.83
C HIS A 583 -10.98 0.40 12.03
N LEU A 584 -12.17 0.96 12.25
CA LEU A 584 -12.60 2.24 11.68
C LEU A 584 -11.96 3.43 12.38
N LEU A 585 -11.49 3.27 13.62
CA LEU A 585 -10.85 4.32 14.43
C LEU A 585 -11.78 5.52 14.73
N GLU A 586 -13.07 5.36 14.48
CA GLU A 586 -14.11 6.35 14.76
C GLU A 586 -14.65 6.19 16.17
N VAL A 587 -15.15 7.28 16.76
CA VAL A 587 -15.80 7.25 18.06
C VAL A 587 -17.17 6.58 17.93
N GLN A 588 -17.49 5.67 18.85
CA GLN A 588 -18.78 4.98 18.89
C GLN A 588 -19.86 5.87 19.52
N ILE A 589 -20.41 6.79 18.73
CA ILE A 589 -21.34 7.84 19.18
C ILE A 589 -22.58 7.29 19.90
N ASP A 590 -23.15 6.19 19.42
CA ASP A 590 -24.34 5.58 20.01
C ASP A 590 -24.14 5.19 21.48
N GLU A 591 -22.89 4.99 21.89
CA GLU A 591 -22.52 4.63 23.26
C GLU A 591 -22.40 5.85 24.19
N CYS A 592 -22.34 7.07 23.65
CA CYS A 592 -22.22 8.32 24.39
C CYS A 592 -23.58 8.93 24.79
N VAL A 593 -24.61 8.74 23.96
CA VAL A 593 -25.92 9.42 24.05
C VAL A 593 -26.61 9.22 25.41
N GLU A 594 -26.37 8.09 26.08
CA GLU A 594 -27.02 7.78 27.37
C GLU A 594 -26.63 8.73 28.50
N CYS A 595 -25.40 9.27 28.47
CA CYS A 595 -24.90 10.20 29.48
C CYS A 595 -24.68 11.62 28.93
N HIS A 596 -24.45 11.74 27.61
CA HIS A 596 -24.25 12.98 26.90
C HIS A 596 -25.41 13.23 25.93
N GLU A 597 -26.57 13.65 26.47
CA GLU A 597 -27.83 13.75 25.72
C GLU A 597 -27.77 14.67 24.48
N ASN A 598 -26.82 15.61 24.43
CA ASN A 598 -26.63 16.53 23.31
C ASN A 598 -25.79 15.92 22.17
N VAL A 599 -25.19 14.75 22.37
CA VAL A 599 -24.32 14.10 21.39
C VAL A 599 -25.13 13.10 20.59
N VAL A 600 -25.50 13.44 19.36
CA VAL A 600 -26.26 12.56 18.45
C VAL A 600 -25.45 12.18 17.22
N THR A 601 -24.48 13.03 16.86
CA THR A 601 -23.57 12.86 15.74
C THR A 601 -22.12 13.04 16.19
N ARG A 602 -21.17 12.65 15.34
CA ARG A 602 -19.75 12.90 15.58
C ARG A 602 -19.42 14.39 15.74
N ALA A 603 -20.14 15.26 15.03
CA ALA A 603 -19.94 16.71 15.10
C ALA A 603 -20.29 17.25 16.50
N ASP A 604 -21.25 16.63 17.19
CA ASP A 604 -21.73 17.07 18.50
C ASP A 604 -20.77 16.71 19.65
N LEU A 605 -19.74 15.89 19.40
CA LEU A 605 -18.76 15.53 20.44
C LEU A 605 -18.08 16.76 21.06
N VAL A 606 -17.86 17.81 20.26
CA VAL A 606 -17.22 19.04 20.72
C VAL A 606 -18.05 19.79 21.76
N ASP A 607 -19.36 19.53 21.80
CA ASP A 607 -20.32 20.13 22.74
C ASP A 607 -20.36 19.40 24.09
N ILE A 608 -19.57 18.33 24.26
CA ILE A 608 -19.49 17.60 25.53
C ILE A 608 -19.01 18.54 26.63
N ARG A 609 -19.87 18.70 27.65
CA ARG A 609 -19.61 19.51 28.84
C ARG A 609 -20.17 18.83 30.09
N VAL A 610 -19.39 18.87 31.16
CA VAL A 610 -19.80 18.37 32.50
C VAL A 610 -19.70 19.46 33.58
N SER A 611 -19.00 20.57 33.29
CA SER A 611 -18.88 21.73 34.18
C SER A 611 -19.81 22.87 33.74
N GLU A 612 -20.16 23.80 34.63
CA GLU A 612 -20.81 25.07 34.28
C GLU A 612 -19.82 26.26 34.33
N ASP A 613 -18.54 25.99 34.62
CA ASP A 613 -17.50 27.01 34.78
C ASP A 613 -16.98 27.49 33.43
N ASP A 614 -16.96 28.81 33.22
CA ASP A 614 -16.28 29.51 32.12
C ASP A 614 -14.76 29.52 32.39
N PHE A 615 -14.02 28.65 31.70
CA PHE A 615 -12.59 28.46 31.94
C PHE A 615 -11.73 29.45 31.15
N ASP A 616 -12.11 29.79 29.93
CA ASP A 616 -11.40 30.71 29.06
C ASP A 616 -11.68 32.20 29.35
N GLY A 617 -12.74 32.49 30.10
CA GLY A 617 -13.14 33.82 30.56
C GLY A 617 -13.86 34.67 29.52
N ASP A 618 -14.42 34.07 28.46
CA ASP A 618 -15.13 34.76 27.38
C ASP A 618 -16.61 35.07 27.71
N GLY A 619 -17.15 34.44 28.76
CA GLY A 619 -18.50 34.58 29.26
C GLY A 619 -19.52 33.57 28.72
N ASP A 620 -19.12 32.62 27.87
CA ASP A 620 -19.93 31.52 27.37
C ASP A 620 -19.82 30.28 28.26
N VAL A 621 -20.84 30.06 29.09
CA VAL A 621 -20.94 28.88 29.96
C VAL A 621 -21.66 27.70 29.28
N THR A 622 -21.98 27.81 27.99
CA THR A 622 -22.82 26.86 27.25
C THR A 622 -22.09 26.08 26.17
N GLU A 623 -20.96 26.58 25.67
CA GLU A 623 -20.12 25.84 24.73
C GLU A 623 -19.50 24.58 25.36
N GLY A 624 -19.08 23.61 24.55
CA GLY A 624 -18.40 22.42 25.09
C GLY A 624 -16.97 22.69 25.51
N LEU A 625 -16.34 21.72 26.18
CA LEU A 625 -14.94 21.86 26.66
C LEU A 625 -13.93 22.05 25.52
N ALA A 626 -14.31 21.67 24.29
CA ALA A 626 -13.51 21.93 23.10
C ALA A 626 -13.42 23.43 22.76
N GLY A 627 -14.49 24.20 22.98
CA GLY A 627 -14.52 25.65 22.77
C GLY A 627 -13.57 26.37 23.72
N GLU A 628 -13.70 26.08 25.01
CA GLU A 628 -12.84 26.60 26.08
C GLU A 628 -11.34 26.38 25.78
N ILE A 629 -10.99 25.19 25.29
CA ILE A 629 -9.62 24.85 24.89
C ILE A 629 -9.19 25.63 23.65
N ALA A 630 -10.06 25.76 22.64
CA ALA A 630 -9.77 26.47 21.40
C ALA A 630 -9.50 27.97 21.67
N THR A 631 -10.34 28.64 22.44
CA THR A 631 -10.15 30.06 22.80
C THR A 631 -8.87 30.27 23.60
N MET A 632 -8.58 29.40 24.58
CA MET A 632 -7.32 29.48 25.34
C MET A 632 -6.09 29.19 24.46
N GLN A 633 -6.22 28.31 23.47
CA GLN A 633 -5.15 28.02 22.51
C GLN A 633 -4.89 29.23 21.60
N GLU A 634 -5.92 29.93 21.11
CA GLU A 634 -5.80 31.18 20.36
C GLU A 634 -5.17 32.30 21.20
N ALA A 635 -5.58 32.42 22.46
CA ALA A 635 -4.97 33.35 23.40
C ALA A 635 -3.49 33.04 23.61
N LEU A 636 -3.12 31.76 23.71
CA LEU A 636 -1.73 31.33 23.85
C LEU A 636 -0.91 31.67 22.62
N TYR A 637 -1.44 31.45 21.42
CA TYR A 637 -0.77 31.83 20.17
C TYR A 637 -0.50 33.34 20.14
N THR A 638 -1.51 34.15 20.48
CA THR A 638 -1.38 35.61 20.56
C THR A 638 -0.30 36.01 21.58
N ALA A 639 -0.30 35.39 22.76
CA ALA A 639 0.71 35.64 23.79
C ALA A 639 2.13 35.26 23.33
N MET A 640 2.27 34.15 22.58
CA MET A 640 3.55 33.75 21.98
C MET A 640 4.04 34.77 20.97
N GLN A 641 3.17 35.29 20.10
CA GLN A 641 3.51 36.32 19.11
C GLN A 641 3.95 37.63 19.78
N SER A 642 3.20 38.09 20.79
CA SER A 642 3.58 39.26 21.58
C SER A 642 4.90 39.06 22.31
N TYR A 643 5.09 37.93 22.99
CA TYR A 643 6.34 37.64 23.70
C TYR A 643 7.55 37.60 22.74
N ALA A 644 7.40 36.92 21.59
CA ALA A 644 8.45 36.84 20.58
C ALA A 644 8.82 38.22 20.00
N THR A 645 7.84 39.08 19.79
CA THR A 645 8.07 40.43 19.27
C THR A 645 8.63 41.38 20.33
N ASP A 646 8.02 41.42 21.50
CA ASP A 646 8.29 42.44 22.53
C ASP A 646 9.48 42.10 23.42
N THR A 647 9.73 40.80 23.67
CA THR A 647 10.81 40.33 24.55
C THR A 647 12.04 39.90 23.77
N ILE A 648 11.85 39.12 22.69
CA ILE A 648 12.96 38.57 21.90
C ILE A 648 13.37 39.53 20.77
N GLY A 649 12.41 40.24 20.17
CA GLY A 649 12.61 41.12 19.02
C GLY A 649 12.54 40.39 17.68
N THR A 650 11.95 39.20 17.62
CA THR A 650 11.81 38.39 16.40
C THR A 650 10.44 37.70 16.40
N GLY A 651 9.55 38.15 15.52
CA GLY A 651 8.18 37.64 15.42
C GLY A 651 8.13 36.16 14.99
N ILE A 652 7.09 35.46 15.44
CA ILE A 652 6.88 34.02 15.23
C ILE A 652 5.52 33.79 14.59
N VAL A 653 5.46 32.87 13.63
CA VAL A 653 4.21 32.37 13.03
C VAL A 653 4.19 30.85 13.02
N TYR A 654 2.99 30.28 13.05
CA TYR A 654 2.76 28.84 13.06
C TYR A 654 2.10 28.36 11.76
N SER A 655 2.54 27.21 11.25
CA SER A 655 1.86 26.44 10.21
C SER A 655 1.65 25.02 10.72
N ASP A 656 0.44 24.49 10.54
CA ASP A 656 0.11 23.10 10.85
C ASP A 656 0.58 22.11 9.77
N ALA A 657 0.77 22.59 8.54
CA ALA A 657 1.11 21.83 7.34
C ALA A 657 2.61 21.85 6.97
N ALA A 658 3.37 22.86 7.40
CA ALA A 658 4.77 23.01 7.01
C ALA A 658 5.75 22.75 8.16
N TYR A 659 6.72 21.86 7.96
CA TYR A 659 7.83 21.64 8.91
C TYR A 659 8.86 22.80 8.82
N PRO A 660 9.36 23.37 9.95
CA PRO A 660 9.29 22.88 11.33
C PRO A 660 8.17 23.47 12.21
N TYR A 661 7.02 23.77 11.62
CA TYR A 661 5.80 24.33 12.24
C TYR A 661 5.90 25.78 12.67
N PHE A 662 7.03 26.20 13.25
CA PHE A 662 7.25 27.57 13.65
C PHE A 662 8.28 28.26 12.76
N PHE A 663 7.93 29.43 12.25
CA PHE A 663 8.73 30.22 11.32
C PHE A 663 8.92 31.65 11.83
N THR A 664 9.96 32.31 11.35
CA THR A 664 10.15 33.75 11.59
C THR A 664 9.13 34.53 10.75
N ASP A 665 8.38 35.40 11.42
CA ASP A 665 7.48 36.37 10.78
C ASP A 665 8.31 37.53 10.22
N THR A 666 8.64 37.43 8.94
CA THR A 666 9.57 38.33 8.26
C THR A 666 8.91 39.65 7.86
N ASN A 667 7.59 39.66 7.67
CA ASN A 667 6.85 40.83 7.25
C ASN A 667 6.02 41.46 8.40
N SER A 668 6.01 40.83 9.57
CA SER A 668 5.34 41.27 10.80
C SER A 668 3.82 41.37 10.66
N ASN A 669 3.19 40.48 9.88
CA ASN A 669 1.74 40.44 9.72
C ASN A 669 1.05 39.48 10.70
N GLY A 670 1.80 38.67 11.46
CA GLY A 670 1.26 37.72 12.43
C GLY A 670 0.62 36.47 11.81
N THR A 671 0.79 36.22 10.52
CA THR A 671 0.22 35.08 9.79
C THR A 671 1.28 34.40 8.95
N VAL A 672 1.28 33.06 8.89
CA VAL A 672 2.25 32.38 8.04
C VAL A 672 1.93 32.59 6.56
N ASP A 673 2.89 33.13 5.82
CA ASP A 673 2.81 33.23 4.35
C ASP A 673 3.54 32.08 3.64
N ALA A 674 3.18 31.83 2.38
CA ALA A 674 3.75 30.74 1.59
C ALA A 674 5.27 30.87 1.39
N ASP A 675 5.81 32.09 1.32
CA ASP A 675 7.25 32.35 1.26
C ASP A 675 7.95 32.22 2.63
N GLU A 676 7.19 32.31 3.72
CA GLU A 676 7.70 32.13 5.09
C GLU A 676 7.67 30.67 5.53
N ALA A 677 6.73 29.85 5.03
CA ALA A 677 6.56 28.43 5.32
C ALA A 677 7.64 27.54 4.67
N THR A 678 8.90 27.98 4.73
CA THR A 678 10.05 27.29 4.14
C THR A 678 11.01 26.84 5.24
N ARG A 679 11.61 25.66 5.07
CA ARG A 679 12.55 25.10 6.06
C ARG A 679 13.70 26.06 6.42
N SER A 680 14.15 26.88 5.47
CA SER A 680 15.18 27.90 5.69
C SER A 680 14.76 29.04 6.61
N ASN A 681 13.46 29.31 6.73
CA ASN A 681 12.89 30.34 7.58
C ASN A 681 12.35 29.80 8.92
N GLY A 682 12.72 28.56 9.28
CA GLY A 682 12.34 27.98 10.57
C GLY A 682 12.80 28.87 11.73
N TYR A 683 11.93 29.06 12.72
CA TYR A 683 12.18 29.92 13.87
C TYR A 683 13.38 29.41 14.67
N ASN A 684 14.35 30.29 14.95
CA ASN A 684 15.62 29.91 15.58
C ASN A 684 16.02 30.77 16.80
N THR A 685 15.27 31.82 17.13
CA THR A 685 15.52 32.72 18.26
C THR A 685 14.79 32.28 19.53
N TRP A 686 14.88 30.99 19.88
CA TRP A 686 14.14 30.41 21.01
C TRP A 686 14.67 30.87 22.37
N THR A 687 13.75 31.13 23.32
CA THR A 687 14.02 31.18 24.76
C THR A 687 13.32 30.01 25.46
N PRO A 688 13.73 29.63 26.68
CA PRO A 688 13.02 28.61 27.45
C PRO A 688 11.53 28.88 27.67
N ALA A 689 11.12 30.14 27.91
CA ALA A 689 9.71 30.49 28.09
C ALA A 689 8.90 30.26 26.80
N LEU A 690 9.37 30.78 25.66
CA LEU A 690 8.69 30.61 24.39
C LEU A 690 8.67 29.14 23.93
N LEU A 691 9.74 28.38 24.17
CA LEU A 691 9.80 26.97 23.79
C LEU A 691 8.77 26.12 24.56
N ARG A 692 8.58 26.37 25.86
CA ARG A 692 7.56 25.68 26.67
C ARG A 692 6.15 25.98 26.18
N ALA A 693 5.87 27.25 25.90
CA ALA A 693 4.59 27.68 25.35
C ALA A 693 4.33 27.08 23.95
N ALA A 694 5.31 27.14 23.05
CA ALA A 694 5.20 26.56 21.72
C ALA A 694 5.03 25.03 21.74
N TYR A 695 5.71 24.35 22.66
CA TYR A 695 5.54 22.91 22.87
C TYR A 695 4.09 22.57 23.28
N ASN A 696 3.53 23.29 24.25
CA ASN A 696 2.15 23.09 24.70
C ASN A 696 1.13 23.49 23.63
N TYR A 697 1.38 24.56 22.87
CA TYR A 697 0.55 24.94 21.74
C TYR A 697 0.49 23.83 20.68
N GLN A 698 1.64 23.28 20.28
CA GLN A 698 1.70 22.14 19.38
C GLN A 698 1.00 20.92 19.96
N TYR A 699 1.18 20.66 21.26
CA TYR A 699 0.60 19.51 21.93
C TYR A 699 -0.92 19.49 21.78
N VAL A 700 -1.58 20.62 22.09
CA VAL A 700 -3.02 20.78 21.91
C VAL A 700 -3.41 20.73 20.44
N ALA A 701 -2.68 21.41 19.57
CA ALA A 701 -2.96 21.42 18.12
C ALA A 701 -2.90 20.03 17.46
N LYS A 702 -2.13 19.09 18.03
CA LYS A 702 -1.92 17.75 17.45
C LYS A 702 -2.62 16.63 18.22
N ASP A 703 -3.50 16.96 19.16
CA ASP A 703 -4.46 16.03 19.78
C ASP A 703 -5.90 16.58 19.63
N PRO A 704 -6.58 16.30 18.49
CA PRO A 704 -7.92 16.84 18.25
C PRO A 704 -8.98 16.31 19.24
N GLY A 705 -8.70 15.22 19.95
CA GLY A 705 -9.56 14.67 21.00
C GLY A 705 -9.22 15.17 22.41
N ALA A 706 -8.31 16.13 22.55
CA ALA A 706 -7.79 16.61 23.85
C ALA A 706 -8.89 16.96 24.86
N PHE A 707 -9.98 17.55 24.40
CA PHE A 707 -11.14 17.90 25.24
C PHE A 707 -11.79 16.68 25.90
N ALA A 708 -11.87 15.55 25.20
CA ALA A 708 -12.45 14.30 25.71
C ALA A 708 -11.42 13.44 26.44
N HIS A 709 -10.18 13.39 25.95
CA HIS A 709 -9.12 12.59 26.55
C HIS A 709 -8.79 13.07 27.97
N ASN A 710 -8.54 14.37 28.16
CA ASN A 710 -8.28 14.96 29.49
C ASN A 710 -8.39 16.49 29.47
N GLY A 711 -9.56 17.04 29.13
CA GLY A 711 -9.69 18.48 28.90
C GLY A 711 -9.29 19.36 30.11
N LYS A 712 -9.52 18.90 31.35
CA LYS A 712 -9.06 19.64 32.55
C LYS A 712 -7.54 19.75 32.64
N TYR A 713 -6.81 18.67 32.35
CA TYR A 713 -5.35 18.72 32.28
C TYR A 713 -4.90 19.74 31.22
N ILE A 714 -5.55 19.73 30.05
CA ILE A 714 -5.22 20.64 28.95
C ILE A 714 -5.49 22.11 29.29
N LEU A 715 -6.62 22.41 29.94
CA LEU A 715 -6.90 23.77 30.44
C LEU A 715 -5.85 24.24 31.45
N GLN A 716 -5.40 23.38 32.37
CA GLN A 716 -4.31 23.72 33.31
C GLN A 716 -3.01 24.03 32.56
N ILE A 717 -2.68 23.25 31.54
CA ILE A 717 -1.49 23.42 30.70
C ILE A 717 -1.55 24.76 29.94
N LEU A 718 -2.67 25.08 29.30
CA LEU A 718 -2.85 26.33 28.56
C LEU A 718 -2.83 27.54 29.50
N TYR A 719 -3.52 27.46 30.65
CA TYR A 719 -3.54 28.51 31.67
C TYR A 719 -2.13 28.85 32.18
N ASP A 720 -1.34 27.82 32.51
CA ASP A 720 0.01 28.02 33.03
C ASP A 720 0.99 28.49 31.95
N SER A 721 0.80 28.05 30.69
CA SER A 721 1.54 28.57 29.53
C SER A 721 1.29 30.06 29.32
N LEU A 722 0.03 30.50 29.35
CA LEU A 722 -0.35 31.92 29.28
C LEU A 722 0.31 32.74 30.40
N ASN A 723 0.19 32.26 31.64
CA ASN A 723 0.84 32.92 32.79
C ASN A 723 2.36 33.00 32.65
N SER A 724 2.99 31.98 32.09
CA SER A 724 4.46 31.95 31.92
C SER A 724 4.97 33.00 30.94
N LEU A 725 4.12 33.42 29.98
CA LEU A 725 4.41 34.50 29.03
C LEU A 725 3.94 35.87 29.51
N GLY A 726 3.30 35.95 30.69
CA GLY A 726 2.77 37.20 31.25
C GLY A 726 1.45 37.66 30.62
N ALA A 727 0.69 36.76 29.98
CA ALA A 727 -0.65 37.06 29.50
C ALA A 727 -1.63 37.29 30.68
N ASP A 728 -2.68 38.07 30.45
CA ASP A 728 -3.70 38.33 31.46
C ASP A 728 -4.69 37.17 31.54
N THR A 729 -4.65 36.43 32.65
CA THR A 729 -5.57 35.31 32.94
C THR A 729 -6.58 35.65 34.04
N THR A 730 -6.84 36.94 34.30
CA THR A 730 -7.68 37.38 35.43
C THR A 730 -9.12 36.86 35.37
N ASN A 731 -9.68 36.71 34.17
CA ASN A 731 -11.04 36.21 33.97
C ASN A 731 -11.10 34.70 33.72
N MET A 732 -9.95 34.06 33.49
CA MET A 732 -9.86 32.61 33.25
C MET A 732 -9.90 31.84 34.57
N ILE A 733 -10.47 30.64 34.52
CA ILE A 733 -10.47 29.69 35.65
C ILE A 733 -9.49 28.56 35.37
N ARG A 734 -8.58 28.31 36.32
CA ARG A 734 -7.71 27.13 36.29
C ARG A 734 -8.40 25.99 37.07
N PRO A 735 -8.79 24.87 36.42
CA PRO A 735 -9.48 23.76 37.08
C PRO A 735 -8.61 22.95 38.06
#